data_AF-A0A2V6FJQ9-F1
#
_entry.id   AF-A0A2V6FJQ9-F1
#
_cell.length_a   1.000
_cell.length_b   1.000
_cell.length_c   1.000
_cell.angle_alpha   90.00
_cell.angle_beta   90.00
_cell.angle_gamma   90.00
#
_symmetry.space_group_name_H-M   'P 1'
#
loop_
_entity.id
_entity.type
_entity.pdbx_description
1 polymer ?
#
loop_
_entity_poly.entity_id
_entity_poly.type
_entity_poly.pdbx_seq_one_letter_code
_entity_poly.pdbx_strand_id
1 'polypeptide(L)'
;MTKTANSRIRPVAKFFFEGDKKFFVKGVTYGPFKPDAEGNYLGRPEQVDSDLVLMGQAGLNVVRVYHAPPRWFLDRCAAAEMRVLVTLPWEKHIEFLRERSIRKQIAETVRTAIKMHAGHPAILGYLVGNEVSSTMARWLGARRVIEFVEELIRIGRAIDPDALFSYATYPPTEYLLPQNADFCCFNVYLHNQQDFEGYLLRLQNLTGEHPLILGEFGMDTIRHSQNEQAEMLGWHVDSVIKCGLAGTIFFTWTDEWFTGGEEITDWAFGIVTRERKPKKAFYTLEEKLGRDSSSLPHRPLPKAPFVSVIVCSYNGGRTLAACLESLGKLNYLEYEVILVDDGSTDDTAYIAAQFPRVRYIHQSNHGLSHARNTGAASAKGEVLAYTDSDCMADVDWLYYLIGTLVSGDYAGVGGPNITPPAQNWIQACVAAAPGGPSHVLLTDTIAEHIPGCNMAFYRWAFESAGGFDPEYRKAGDDVDFCWRIQQAGRVIAFSPTAIVWHYRRFTLHAFLRQQDGYGEAESLLRFKHLIFFGPTGTAKWRGQIYGTPRFSWFVNRPVIYHGIFGEGFFQSIYPAPQSDVAAYLSSIEWFALTIFLFGLGIFLPALRIVPYLMLGGTLCVALSYMVRAQIEPKFDTVRARLLVMLLAFVQPLVRGFSRYFTWLRFKRTPANVIRKHEHLPQRDRFAGGLSRRVFWSDQGRDRHYLLGATFQLLDEEGWRYSTDSGWNEWDIQIYGNFWWSTTLQTVTEYHGGGKCLTRVRLRSRLVTTTIIFNLIAVSLLIYRQLNISHVELWSIVPYGLFLLFLWTRARALKSRVAELVDVAAHRAGLQRVRRKGKTAAPTAEPEIVVTVNVADPATPRSPG
;
A
#
# COMPACT_ATOMS: atom_id res chain seq x y z
N MET A 1 -8.89 -16.44 38.84
CA MET A 1 -8.42 -16.71 37.47
C MET A 1 -8.59 -18.20 37.18
N THR A 2 -9.76 -18.58 36.70
CA THR A 2 -10.06 -19.94 36.22
C THR A 2 -9.39 -20.11 34.86
N LYS A 3 -8.50 -21.12 34.71
CA LYS A 3 -7.95 -21.52 33.40
C LYS A 3 -9.11 -21.92 32.48
N THR A 4 -9.53 -21.05 31.57
CA THR A 4 -10.43 -21.39 30.46
C THR A 4 -9.64 -22.17 29.42
N ALA A 5 -9.38 -23.45 29.69
CA ALA A 5 -8.66 -24.38 28.80
C ALA A 5 -9.48 -24.81 27.57
N ASN A 6 -10.42 -23.98 27.08
CA ASN A 6 -11.37 -24.36 26.03
C ASN A 6 -11.85 -23.17 25.18
N SER A 7 -11.03 -22.13 25.00
CA SER A 7 -11.35 -21.11 23.98
C SER A 7 -11.05 -21.66 22.59
N ARG A 8 -12.02 -21.60 21.66
CA ARG A 8 -11.79 -21.96 20.25
C ARG A 8 -10.74 -21.05 19.62
N ILE A 9 -9.98 -21.61 18.68
CA ILE A 9 -8.98 -20.87 17.90
C ILE A 9 -9.71 -20.03 16.85
N ARG A 10 -9.36 -18.75 16.76
CA ARG A 10 -9.98 -17.79 15.84
C ARG A 10 -8.93 -17.08 14.98
N PRO A 11 -9.23 -16.75 13.72
CA PRO A 11 -8.36 -15.91 12.90
C PRO A 11 -8.54 -14.45 13.33
N VAL A 12 -7.45 -13.72 13.49
CA VAL A 12 -7.45 -12.28 13.78
C VAL A 12 -6.34 -11.64 12.98
N ALA A 13 -6.72 -10.91 11.93
CA ALA A 13 -5.76 -10.46 10.93
C ALA A 13 -4.88 -11.65 10.48
N LYS A 14 -3.56 -11.49 10.43
CA LYS A 14 -2.63 -12.51 9.94
C LYS A 14 -2.27 -13.62 10.91
N PHE A 15 -2.90 -13.69 12.08
CA PHE A 15 -2.55 -14.66 13.11
C PHE A 15 -3.78 -15.43 13.60
N PHE A 16 -3.53 -16.59 14.22
CA PHE A 16 -4.56 -17.25 15.02
C PHE A 16 -4.42 -16.86 16.48
N PHE A 17 -5.54 -16.90 17.20
CA PHE A 17 -5.58 -16.64 18.64
C PHE A 17 -6.40 -17.71 19.35
N GLU A 18 -5.88 -18.18 20.48
CA GLU A 18 -6.61 -18.95 21.48
C GLU A 18 -6.83 -18.04 22.70
N GLY A 19 -8.05 -17.53 22.83
CA GLY A 19 -8.34 -16.42 23.75
C GLY A 19 -7.60 -15.13 23.32
N ASP A 20 -6.66 -14.69 24.16
CA ASP A 20 -5.82 -13.50 23.93
C ASP A 20 -4.37 -13.85 23.55
N LYS A 21 -4.03 -15.15 23.48
CA LYS A 21 -2.68 -15.61 23.10
C LYS A 21 -2.63 -15.98 21.63
N LYS A 22 -1.54 -15.61 20.95
CA LYS A 22 -1.28 -16.00 19.57
C LYS A 22 -1.05 -17.50 19.46
N PHE A 23 -1.83 -18.20 18.67
CA PHE A 23 -1.65 -19.61 18.39
C PHE A 23 -0.84 -19.80 17.10
N PHE A 24 0.41 -20.27 17.22
CA PHE A 24 1.23 -20.59 16.06
C PHE A 24 1.05 -22.07 15.69
N VAL A 25 0.68 -22.35 14.44
CA VAL A 25 0.47 -23.73 13.96
C VAL A 25 1.83 -24.41 13.80
N LYS A 26 2.09 -25.42 14.62
CA LYS A 26 3.26 -26.31 14.58
C LYS A 26 2.77 -27.70 14.21
N GLY A 27 2.54 -27.89 12.92
CA GLY A 27 1.80 -29.05 12.43
C GLY A 27 2.66 -30.14 11.81
N VAL A 28 2.10 -31.34 11.72
CA VAL A 28 2.63 -32.43 10.90
C VAL A 28 1.49 -33.15 10.19
N THR A 29 1.73 -33.69 9.00
CA THR A 29 0.77 -34.58 8.34
C THR A 29 0.85 -35.99 8.91
N TYR A 30 -0.30 -36.65 9.05
CA TYR A 30 -0.40 -37.99 9.62
C TYR A 30 -1.35 -38.85 8.79
N GLY A 31 -0.78 -39.87 8.15
CA GLY A 31 -1.48 -40.68 7.17
C GLY A 31 -1.78 -39.93 5.86
N PRO A 32 -2.28 -40.65 4.84
CA PRO A 32 -2.95 -41.94 4.98
C PRO A 32 -1.98 -43.11 5.14
N PHE A 33 -2.31 -44.05 6.03
CA PHE A 33 -1.68 -45.37 6.13
C PHE A 33 -2.58 -46.42 5.47
N LYS A 34 -2.09 -47.66 5.36
CA LYS A 34 -2.91 -48.75 4.83
C LYS A 34 -4.22 -48.86 5.62
N PRO A 35 -5.39 -48.88 4.95
CA PRO A 35 -6.67 -48.88 5.65
C PRO A 35 -6.85 -50.13 6.50
N ASP A 36 -7.43 -49.98 7.69
CA ASP A 36 -7.87 -51.09 8.52
C ASP A 36 -9.16 -51.74 7.98
N ALA A 37 -9.70 -52.75 8.69
CA ALA A 37 -10.90 -53.47 8.27
C ALA A 37 -12.14 -52.57 8.21
N GLU A 38 -12.15 -51.49 8.97
CA GLU A 38 -13.20 -50.47 9.03
C GLU A 38 -12.96 -49.32 8.02
N GLY A 39 -11.86 -49.37 7.26
CA GLY A 39 -11.51 -48.37 6.25
C GLY A 39 -10.86 -47.09 6.79
N ASN A 40 -10.31 -47.11 8.02
CA ASN A 40 -9.58 -45.98 8.59
C ASN A 40 -8.11 -45.98 8.17
N TYR A 41 -7.59 -44.81 7.82
CA TYR A 41 -6.24 -44.62 7.30
C TYR A 41 -5.25 -44.07 8.35
N LEU A 42 -5.51 -44.25 9.65
CA LEU A 42 -4.76 -43.61 10.74
C LEU A 42 -4.01 -44.59 11.65
N GLY A 43 -4.02 -45.88 11.29
CA GLY A 43 -3.36 -46.93 12.07
C GLY A 43 -4.11 -47.27 13.37
N ARG A 44 -3.43 -48.00 14.25
CA ARG A 44 -4.03 -48.51 15.50
C ARG A 44 -4.02 -47.45 16.62
N PRO A 45 -5.02 -47.43 17.51
CA PRO A 45 -5.10 -46.46 18.60
C PRO A 45 -3.84 -46.40 19.49
N GLU A 46 -3.23 -47.54 19.81
CA GLU A 46 -2.04 -47.60 20.67
C GLU A 46 -0.80 -46.96 20.01
N GLN A 47 -0.70 -47.10 18.69
CA GLN A 47 0.36 -46.46 17.91
C GLN A 47 0.15 -44.95 17.86
N VAL A 48 -1.09 -44.51 17.68
CA VAL A 48 -1.46 -43.08 17.70
C VAL A 48 -1.10 -42.46 19.05
N ASP A 49 -1.39 -43.12 20.17
CA ASP A 49 -1.02 -42.61 21.50
C ASP A 49 0.50 -42.39 21.61
N SER A 50 1.30 -43.34 21.12
CA SER A 50 2.77 -43.25 21.14
C SER A 50 3.28 -42.13 20.23
N ASP A 51 2.69 -42.01 19.04
CA ASP A 51 3.03 -40.98 18.06
C ASP A 51 2.68 -39.58 18.59
N LEU A 52 1.52 -39.40 19.23
CA LEU A 52 1.10 -38.13 19.83
C LEU A 52 2.05 -37.67 20.95
N VAL A 53 2.56 -38.60 21.76
CA VAL A 53 3.56 -38.28 22.80
C VAL A 53 4.85 -37.77 22.16
N LEU A 54 5.36 -38.44 21.13
CA LEU A 54 6.56 -38.02 20.41
C LEU A 54 6.34 -36.69 19.68
N MET A 55 5.17 -36.46 19.08
CA MET A 55 4.81 -35.19 18.44
C MET A 55 4.84 -34.05 19.46
N GLY A 56 4.27 -34.26 20.65
CA GLY A 56 4.32 -33.29 21.74
C GLY A 56 5.75 -33.01 22.21
N GLN A 57 6.62 -34.02 22.26
CA GLN A 57 8.04 -33.85 22.58
C GLN A 57 8.76 -32.97 21.55
N ALA A 58 8.48 -33.15 20.26
CA ALA A 58 8.99 -32.31 19.18
C ALA A 58 8.43 -30.88 19.18
N GLY A 59 7.45 -30.57 20.04
CA GLY A 59 6.82 -29.25 20.15
C GLY A 59 5.66 -29.01 19.16
N LEU A 60 5.15 -30.07 18.52
CA LEU A 60 4.02 -30.01 17.60
C LEU A 60 2.68 -29.87 18.36
N ASN A 61 1.73 -29.14 17.77
CA ASN A 61 0.40 -28.87 18.35
C ASN A 61 -0.76 -29.06 17.36
N VAL A 62 -0.48 -29.38 16.09
CA VAL A 62 -1.48 -29.68 15.06
C VAL A 62 -1.14 -30.96 14.29
N VAL A 63 -2.14 -31.77 14.00
CA VAL A 63 -2.04 -32.89 13.05
C VAL A 63 -2.97 -32.64 11.87
N ARG A 64 -2.45 -32.75 10.64
CA ARG A 64 -3.24 -32.70 9.41
C ARG A 64 -3.49 -34.11 8.88
N VAL A 65 -4.75 -34.43 8.61
CA VAL A 65 -5.17 -35.74 8.06
C VAL A 65 -5.90 -35.55 6.72
N TYR A 66 -5.91 -36.60 5.87
CA TYR A 66 -6.47 -36.55 4.50
C TYR A 66 -7.80 -37.28 4.32
N HIS A 67 -8.32 -37.86 5.40
CA HIS A 67 -9.61 -38.54 5.46
C HIS A 67 -10.35 -38.11 6.73
N ALA A 68 -11.67 -38.27 6.73
CA ALA A 68 -12.49 -38.05 7.92
C ALA A 68 -12.03 -39.03 9.02
N PRO A 69 -11.46 -38.54 10.15
CA PRO A 69 -10.91 -39.42 11.18
C PRO A 69 -12.04 -40.07 11.98
N PRO A 70 -11.90 -41.33 12.44
CA PRO A 70 -12.84 -41.90 13.38
C PRO A 70 -12.85 -41.10 14.70
N ARG A 71 -13.99 -41.07 15.41
CA ARG A 71 -14.15 -40.24 16.62
C ARG A 71 -13.11 -40.53 17.70
N TRP A 72 -12.71 -41.79 17.89
CA TRP A 72 -11.68 -42.17 18.85
C TRP A 72 -10.35 -41.43 18.61
N PHE A 73 -9.99 -41.15 17.36
CA PHE A 73 -8.76 -40.45 17.02
C PHE A 73 -8.81 -39.00 17.50
N LEU A 74 -9.96 -38.34 17.32
CA LEU A 74 -10.19 -36.99 17.81
C LEU A 74 -10.16 -36.93 19.34
N ASP A 75 -10.74 -37.92 20.02
CA ASP A 75 -10.72 -38.02 21.48
C ASP A 75 -9.27 -38.16 22.01
N ARG A 76 -8.43 -38.98 21.35
CA ARG A 76 -7.01 -39.11 21.69
C ARG A 76 -6.22 -37.82 21.44
N CYS A 77 -6.46 -37.16 20.30
CA CYS A 77 -5.83 -35.86 20.02
C CYS A 77 -6.22 -34.82 21.07
N ALA A 78 -7.50 -34.73 21.45
CA ALA A 78 -7.94 -33.83 22.50
C ALA A 78 -7.25 -34.09 23.84
N ALA A 79 -7.11 -35.37 24.23
CA ALA A 79 -6.42 -35.75 25.46
C ALA A 79 -4.92 -35.39 25.45
N ALA A 80 -4.29 -35.39 24.28
CA ALA A 80 -2.90 -34.97 24.07
C ALA A 80 -2.73 -33.46 23.80
N GLU A 81 -3.79 -32.65 23.96
CA GLU A 81 -3.82 -31.23 23.62
C GLU A 81 -3.46 -30.92 22.14
N MET A 82 -3.61 -31.92 21.27
CA MET A 82 -3.34 -31.85 19.84
C MET A 82 -4.59 -31.41 19.08
N ARG A 83 -4.45 -30.42 18.20
CA ARG A 83 -5.52 -29.97 17.32
C ARG A 83 -5.47 -30.72 15.98
N VAL A 84 -6.60 -30.90 15.32
CA VAL A 84 -6.73 -31.68 14.08
C VAL A 84 -7.26 -30.80 12.96
N LEU A 85 -6.51 -30.74 11.86
CA LEU A 85 -6.91 -30.12 10.61
C LEU A 85 -7.29 -31.20 9.60
N VAL A 86 -8.56 -31.28 9.23
CA VAL A 86 -9.08 -32.35 8.37
C VAL A 86 -9.12 -31.87 6.92
N THR A 87 -8.39 -32.53 6.02
CA THR A 87 -8.53 -32.33 4.58
C THR A 87 -9.63 -33.25 4.07
N LEU A 88 -10.70 -32.69 3.52
CA LEU A 88 -11.85 -33.45 3.05
C LEU A 88 -11.57 -34.03 1.65
N PRO A 89 -11.55 -35.35 1.48
CA PRO A 89 -11.27 -35.97 0.20
C PRO A 89 -12.50 -35.88 -0.71
N TRP A 90 -12.30 -35.38 -1.93
CA TRP A 90 -13.24 -35.55 -3.04
C TRP A 90 -12.48 -35.57 -4.37
N GLU A 91 -13.12 -36.10 -5.43
CA GLU A 91 -12.49 -36.33 -6.74
C GLU A 91 -12.18 -35.03 -7.48
N LYS A 92 -11.06 -34.39 -7.11
CA LYS A 92 -10.56 -33.15 -7.73
C LYS A 92 -9.93 -33.34 -9.11
N HIS A 93 -9.65 -34.58 -9.50
CA HIS A 93 -8.99 -34.94 -10.77
C HIS A 93 -9.97 -35.12 -11.93
N ILE A 94 -11.28 -35.15 -11.68
CA ILE A 94 -12.32 -35.20 -12.71
C ILE A 94 -12.89 -33.81 -13.02
N GLU A 95 -13.61 -33.68 -14.13
CA GLU A 95 -14.30 -32.44 -14.50
C GLU A 95 -15.51 -32.16 -13.57
N PHE A 96 -15.25 -31.69 -12.36
CA PHE A 96 -16.26 -31.64 -11.29
C PHE A 96 -17.34 -30.54 -11.43
N LEU A 97 -17.17 -29.56 -12.32
CA LEU A 97 -18.16 -28.46 -12.48
C LEU A 97 -19.16 -28.67 -13.63
N ARG A 98 -18.94 -29.62 -14.52
CA ARG A 98 -19.79 -29.81 -15.71
C ARG A 98 -21.16 -30.37 -15.31
N GLU A 99 -21.17 -31.45 -14.53
CA GLU A 99 -22.40 -32.11 -14.14
C GLU A 99 -22.95 -31.59 -12.81
N ARG A 100 -24.28 -31.52 -12.69
CA ARG A 100 -24.94 -31.14 -11.43
C ARG A 100 -24.95 -32.28 -10.41
N SER A 101 -24.98 -33.54 -10.87
CA SER A 101 -24.89 -34.76 -10.05
C SER A 101 -23.58 -34.79 -9.25
N ILE A 102 -22.45 -34.63 -9.94
CA ILE A 102 -21.10 -34.65 -9.34
C ILE A 102 -20.96 -33.55 -8.28
N ARG A 103 -21.37 -32.31 -8.59
CA ARG A 103 -21.34 -31.20 -7.62
C ARG A 103 -22.16 -31.49 -6.37
N LYS A 104 -23.35 -32.06 -6.54
CA LYS A 104 -24.21 -32.47 -5.40
C LYS A 104 -23.56 -33.58 -4.58
N GLN A 105 -22.94 -34.55 -5.24
CA GLN A 105 -22.23 -35.63 -4.56
C GLN A 105 -21.06 -35.10 -3.72
N ILE A 106 -20.22 -34.22 -4.29
CA ILE A 106 -19.12 -33.57 -3.56
C ILE A 106 -19.65 -32.79 -2.35
N ALA A 107 -20.69 -31.98 -2.56
CA ALA A 107 -21.32 -31.21 -1.49
C ALA A 107 -21.87 -32.12 -0.36
N GLU A 108 -22.44 -33.28 -0.71
CA GLU A 108 -22.96 -34.24 0.27
C GLU A 108 -21.85 -34.99 1.02
N THR A 109 -20.76 -35.34 0.33
CA THR A 109 -19.56 -35.92 0.97
C THR A 109 -18.99 -34.94 2.00
N VAL A 110 -18.80 -33.67 1.62
CA VAL A 110 -18.34 -32.61 2.53
C VAL A 110 -19.30 -32.44 3.70
N ARG A 111 -20.61 -32.37 3.45
CA ARG A 111 -21.65 -32.25 4.49
C ARG A 111 -21.59 -33.40 5.49
N THR A 112 -21.49 -34.63 4.99
CA THR A 112 -21.48 -35.84 5.82
C THR A 112 -20.24 -35.90 6.70
N ALA A 113 -19.07 -35.64 6.12
CA ALA A 113 -17.80 -35.66 6.84
C ALA A 113 -17.75 -34.61 7.97
N ILE A 114 -18.20 -33.37 7.70
CA ILE A 114 -18.21 -32.31 8.71
C ILE A 114 -19.21 -32.62 9.82
N LYS A 115 -20.42 -33.09 9.46
CA LYS A 115 -21.47 -33.43 10.43
C LYS A 115 -21.02 -34.50 11.43
N MET A 116 -20.11 -35.40 11.04
CA MET A 116 -19.57 -36.44 11.91
C MET A 116 -18.69 -35.88 13.04
N HIS A 117 -18.05 -34.73 12.84
CA HIS A 117 -17.05 -34.17 13.75
C HIS A 117 -17.44 -32.80 14.32
N ALA A 118 -18.58 -32.25 13.88
CA ALA A 118 -19.04 -30.92 14.26
C ALA A 118 -19.03 -30.71 15.78
N GLY A 119 -18.44 -29.61 16.22
CA GLY A 119 -18.36 -29.25 17.64
C GLY A 119 -17.33 -30.02 18.47
N HIS A 120 -16.54 -30.93 17.89
CA HIS A 120 -15.48 -31.63 18.64
C HIS A 120 -14.32 -30.66 19.03
N PRO A 121 -13.79 -30.68 20.27
CA PRO A 121 -12.78 -29.72 20.74
C PRO A 121 -11.41 -29.87 20.06
N ALA A 122 -11.04 -31.08 19.64
CA ALA A 122 -9.80 -31.31 18.88
C ALA A 122 -9.82 -30.66 17.48
N ILE A 123 -10.98 -30.44 16.88
CA ILE A 123 -11.05 -29.91 15.51
C ILE A 123 -10.58 -28.44 15.50
N LEU A 124 -9.50 -28.18 14.77
CA LEU A 124 -9.06 -26.84 14.39
C LEU A 124 -9.92 -26.32 13.24
N GLY A 125 -10.11 -27.15 12.22
CA GLY A 125 -10.80 -26.76 11.01
C GLY A 125 -10.75 -27.81 9.90
N TYR A 126 -11.25 -27.40 8.74
CA TYR A 126 -11.39 -28.22 7.55
C TYR A 126 -10.78 -27.55 6.32
N LEU A 127 -10.03 -28.32 5.53
CA LEU A 127 -9.66 -27.96 4.18
C LEU A 127 -10.67 -28.62 3.23
N VAL A 128 -11.52 -27.82 2.58
CA VAL A 128 -12.59 -28.32 1.69
C VAL A 128 -12.09 -28.79 0.32
N GLY A 129 -10.79 -28.96 0.19
CA GLY A 129 -10.08 -29.39 -1.02
C GLY A 129 -8.58 -29.18 -0.86
N ASN A 130 -7.82 -29.83 -1.73
CA ASN A 130 -6.36 -29.77 -1.75
C ASN A 130 -5.91 -29.74 -3.21
N GLU A 131 -5.13 -28.77 -3.67
CA GLU A 131 -4.43 -28.77 -4.97
C GLU A 131 -5.25 -29.23 -6.19
N VAL A 132 -6.23 -28.44 -6.59
CA VAL A 132 -6.84 -28.53 -7.93
C VAL A 132 -5.75 -28.28 -8.98
N SER A 133 -5.56 -29.21 -9.92
CA SER A 133 -4.47 -29.08 -10.90
C SER A 133 -4.58 -27.78 -11.71
N SER A 134 -3.44 -27.19 -12.08
CA SER A 134 -3.41 -25.93 -12.84
C SER A 134 -4.10 -26.06 -14.20
N THR A 135 -3.95 -27.21 -14.86
CA THR A 135 -4.64 -27.57 -16.10
C THR A 135 -6.15 -27.66 -15.91
N MET A 136 -6.62 -28.26 -14.80
CA MET A 136 -8.04 -28.31 -14.46
C MET A 136 -8.59 -26.92 -14.14
N ALA A 137 -7.85 -26.10 -13.38
CA ALA A 137 -8.23 -24.73 -13.08
C ALA A 137 -8.33 -23.85 -14.34
N ARG A 138 -7.41 -24.05 -15.29
CA ARG A 138 -7.43 -23.40 -16.62
C ARG A 138 -8.63 -23.86 -17.46
N TRP A 139 -8.91 -25.17 -17.48
CA TRP A 139 -10.04 -25.75 -18.21
C TRP A 139 -11.40 -25.29 -17.69
N LEU A 140 -11.61 -25.39 -16.37
CA LEU A 140 -12.86 -25.04 -15.71
C LEU A 140 -13.08 -23.53 -15.59
N GLY A 141 -11.97 -22.77 -15.55
CA GLY A 141 -11.92 -21.34 -15.29
C GLY A 141 -11.75 -21.03 -13.80
N ALA A 142 -10.67 -20.32 -13.46
CA ALA A 142 -10.27 -20.02 -12.08
C ALA A 142 -11.42 -19.46 -11.21
N ARG A 143 -12.20 -18.52 -11.74
CA ARG A 143 -13.34 -17.92 -11.04
C ARG A 143 -14.40 -18.95 -10.64
N ARG A 144 -14.75 -19.87 -11.54
CA ARG A 144 -15.78 -20.89 -11.29
C ARG A 144 -15.30 -21.91 -10.26
N VAL A 145 -14.00 -22.21 -10.26
CA VAL A 145 -13.38 -23.06 -9.24
C VAL A 145 -13.45 -22.37 -7.87
N ILE A 146 -13.06 -21.10 -7.78
CA ILE A 146 -13.15 -20.31 -6.54
C ILE A 146 -14.60 -20.29 -6.03
N GLU A 147 -15.57 -19.92 -6.87
CA GLU A 147 -17.00 -19.84 -6.47
C GLU A 147 -17.53 -21.19 -5.94
N PHE A 148 -17.07 -22.31 -6.49
CA PHE A 148 -17.43 -23.65 -6.00
C PHE A 148 -16.77 -23.99 -4.66
N VAL A 149 -15.49 -23.68 -4.50
CA VAL A 149 -14.81 -23.85 -3.20
C VAL A 149 -15.47 -23.00 -2.12
N GLU A 150 -15.85 -21.75 -2.44
CA GLU A 150 -16.60 -20.87 -1.55
C GLU A 150 -17.99 -21.42 -1.19
N GLU A 151 -18.65 -22.14 -2.11
CA GLU A 151 -19.89 -22.88 -1.83
C GLU A 151 -19.66 -24.01 -0.81
N LEU A 152 -18.60 -24.80 -0.96
CA LEU A 152 -18.26 -25.87 -0.01
C LEU A 152 -17.95 -25.30 1.39
N ILE A 153 -17.20 -24.19 1.46
CA ILE A 153 -16.93 -23.48 2.73
C ILE A 153 -18.25 -23.02 3.38
N ARG A 154 -19.19 -22.45 2.61
CA ARG A 154 -20.50 -22.04 3.14
C ARG A 154 -21.30 -23.21 3.70
N ILE A 155 -21.28 -24.36 3.01
CA ILE A 155 -21.96 -25.57 3.48
C ILE A 155 -21.35 -26.03 4.80
N GLY A 156 -20.02 -26.10 4.88
CA GLY A 156 -19.32 -26.53 6.09
C GLY A 156 -19.58 -25.61 7.27
N ARG A 157 -19.45 -24.29 7.07
CA ARG A 157 -19.69 -23.28 8.10
C ARG A 157 -21.12 -23.27 8.62
N ALA A 158 -22.10 -23.64 7.79
CA ALA A 158 -23.49 -23.78 8.24
C ALA A 158 -23.72 -24.99 9.18
N ILE A 159 -22.81 -25.97 9.17
CA ILE A 159 -22.87 -27.19 9.99
C ILE A 159 -22.03 -27.04 11.26
N ASP A 160 -20.83 -26.50 11.14
CA ASP A 160 -19.87 -26.31 12.23
C ASP A 160 -19.35 -24.86 12.22
N PRO A 161 -20.10 -23.88 12.77
CA PRO A 161 -19.77 -22.47 12.66
C PRO A 161 -18.53 -22.05 13.45
N ASP A 162 -18.11 -22.85 14.43
CA ASP A 162 -16.98 -22.57 15.31
C ASP A 162 -15.64 -23.14 14.78
N ALA A 163 -15.67 -23.93 13.70
CA ALA A 163 -14.48 -24.47 13.05
C ALA A 163 -13.94 -23.52 11.96
N LEU A 164 -12.62 -23.59 11.71
CA LEU A 164 -11.99 -22.85 10.62
C LEU A 164 -12.17 -23.57 9.29
N PHE A 165 -12.35 -22.83 8.21
CA PHE A 165 -12.47 -23.36 6.86
C PHE A 165 -11.47 -22.72 5.91
N SER A 166 -10.82 -23.54 5.10
CA SER A 166 -9.93 -23.09 4.04
C SER A 166 -9.85 -24.10 2.90
N TYR A 167 -8.96 -23.82 1.95
CA TYR A 167 -8.61 -24.66 0.82
C TYR A 167 -7.09 -24.66 0.70
N ALA A 168 -6.49 -25.85 0.58
CA ALA A 168 -5.05 -25.96 0.38
C ALA A 168 -4.72 -25.81 -1.12
N THR A 169 -3.92 -24.81 -1.44
CA THR A 169 -3.43 -24.54 -2.79
C THR A 169 -1.91 -24.74 -2.86
N TYR A 170 -1.30 -24.47 -4.01
CA TYR A 170 0.11 -24.69 -4.30
C TYR A 170 0.55 -23.72 -5.43
N PRO A 171 1.86 -23.51 -5.65
CA PRO A 171 2.35 -22.39 -6.48
C PRO A 171 1.77 -22.28 -7.91
N PRO A 172 1.56 -23.38 -8.67
CA PRO A 172 0.86 -23.36 -9.96
C PRO A 172 -0.59 -22.87 -9.94
N THR A 173 -1.21 -22.70 -8.77
CA THR A 173 -2.57 -22.17 -8.62
C THR A 173 -2.67 -21.14 -7.50
N GLU A 174 -1.62 -20.34 -7.30
CA GLU A 174 -1.55 -19.32 -6.24
C GLU A 174 -2.68 -18.27 -6.29
N TYR A 175 -3.36 -18.15 -7.44
CA TYR A 175 -4.50 -17.26 -7.65
C TYR A 175 -5.85 -17.84 -7.21
N LEU A 176 -5.92 -19.13 -6.81
CA LEU A 176 -7.14 -19.76 -6.29
C LEU A 176 -7.31 -19.47 -4.79
N LEU A 177 -7.71 -18.24 -4.46
CA LEU A 177 -7.90 -17.77 -3.10
C LEU A 177 -9.40 -17.48 -2.84
N PRO A 178 -10.13 -18.41 -2.17
CA PRO A 178 -11.52 -18.19 -1.76
C PRO A 178 -11.64 -17.04 -0.77
N GLN A 179 -12.59 -16.12 -0.99
CA GLN A 179 -12.73 -14.92 -0.15
C GLN A 179 -13.36 -15.20 1.22
N ASN A 180 -14.11 -16.30 1.35
CA ASN A 180 -14.78 -16.69 2.58
C ASN A 180 -14.00 -17.72 3.41
N ALA A 181 -12.73 -17.96 3.05
CA ALA A 181 -11.81 -18.77 3.84
C ALA A 181 -11.35 -18.00 5.09
N ASP A 182 -11.20 -18.71 6.21
CA ASP A 182 -10.73 -18.13 7.48
C ASP A 182 -9.21 -17.89 7.48
N PHE A 183 -8.48 -18.68 6.69
CA PHE A 183 -7.03 -18.63 6.53
C PHE A 183 -6.63 -19.11 5.13
N CYS A 184 -5.38 -18.89 4.73
CA CYS A 184 -4.81 -19.37 3.48
C CYS A 184 -3.80 -20.49 3.76
N CYS A 185 -3.84 -21.54 2.95
CA CYS A 185 -3.01 -22.73 3.11
C CYS A 185 -2.29 -23.04 1.81
N PHE A 186 -0.96 -23.12 1.85
CA PHE A 186 -0.13 -23.40 0.66
C PHE A 186 0.78 -24.61 0.91
N ASN A 187 0.77 -25.58 0.01
CA ASN A 187 1.77 -26.64 -0.04
C ASN A 187 2.96 -26.15 -0.89
N VAL A 188 4.16 -26.06 -0.30
CA VAL A 188 5.34 -25.47 -0.95
C VAL A 188 6.56 -26.34 -0.70
N TYR A 189 7.32 -26.67 -1.75
CA TYR A 189 8.52 -27.51 -1.68
C TYR A 189 9.70 -26.82 -2.36
N LEU A 190 10.12 -25.67 -1.81
CA LEU A 190 11.30 -24.93 -2.29
C LEU A 190 12.49 -25.23 -1.37
N HIS A 191 13.54 -25.83 -1.94
CA HIS A 191 14.72 -26.25 -1.19
C HIS A 191 15.77 -25.14 -1.03
N ASN A 192 15.64 -24.02 -1.75
CA ASN A 192 16.50 -22.85 -1.60
C ASN A 192 15.87 -21.86 -0.62
N GLN A 193 16.57 -21.54 0.47
CA GLN A 193 16.05 -20.66 1.53
C GLN A 193 15.72 -19.25 1.02
N GLN A 194 16.56 -18.66 0.17
CA GLN A 194 16.35 -17.30 -0.32
C GLN A 194 15.13 -17.20 -1.24
N ASP A 195 14.98 -18.14 -2.17
CA ASP A 195 13.82 -18.22 -3.05
C ASP A 195 12.53 -18.49 -2.26
N PHE A 196 12.63 -19.37 -1.25
CA PHE A 196 11.53 -19.66 -0.35
C PHE A 196 11.07 -18.42 0.41
N GLU A 197 11.98 -17.69 1.07
CA GLU A 197 11.65 -16.45 1.79
C GLU A 197 11.03 -15.39 0.87
N GLY A 198 11.60 -15.21 -0.33
CA GLY A 198 11.04 -14.31 -1.34
C GLY A 198 9.61 -14.69 -1.71
N TYR A 199 9.35 -15.99 -1.88
CA TYR A 199 8.01 -16.50 -2.17
C TYR A 199 7.04 -16.35 -0.99
N LEU A 200 7.50 -16.57 0.26
CA LEU A 200 6.67 -16.37 1.45
C LEU A 200 6.20 -14.92 1.60
N LEU A 201 7.06 -13.94 1.32
CA LEU A 201 6.69 -12.51 1.37
C LEU A 201 5.68 -12.16 0.27
N ARG A 202 5.81 -12.76 -0.92
CA ARG A 202 4.78 -12.69 -1.96
C ARG A 202 3.44 -13.25 -1.48
N LEU A 203 3.44 -14.46 -0.92
CA LEU A 203 2.22 -15.08 -0.41
C LEU A 203 1.57 -14.20 0.67
N GLN A 204 2.35 -13.65 1.59
CA GLN A 204 1.86 -12.72 2.62
C GLN A 204 1.16 -11.48 2.05
N ASN A 205 1.58 -10.98 0.89
CA ASN A 205 0.89 -9.88 0.21
C ASN A 205 -0.39 -10.37 -0.49
N LEU A 206 -0.36 -11.57 -1.07
CA LEU A 206 -1.53 -12.17 -1.76
C LEU A 206 -2.66 -12.53 -0.79
N THR A 207 -2.34 -13.02 0.41
CA THR A 207 -3.34 -13.42 1.42
C THR A 207 -4.00 -12.23 2.12
N GLY A 208 -3.51 -11.00 1.90
CA GLY A 208 -4.10 -9.79 2.45
C GLY A 208 -4.11 -9.81 3.98
N GLU A 209 -5.30 -9.79 4.57
CA GLU A 209 -5.49 -9.77 6.03
C GLU A 209 -5.66 -11.18 6.64
N HIS A 210 -5.60 -12.26 5.85
CA HIS A 210 -5.81 -13.62 6.36
C HIS A 210 -4.53 -14.25 6.92
N PRO A 211 -4.63 -15.12 7.96
CA PRO A 211 -3.52 -15.93 8.41
C PRO A 211 -3.02 -16.83 7.28
N LEU A 212 -1.71 -16.91 7.09
CA LEU A 212 -1.07 -17.79 6.12
C LEU A 212 -0.36 -18.93 6.85
N ILE A 213 -0.68 -20.17 6.47
CA ILE A 213 0.08 -21.36 6.88
C ILE A 213 0.62 -22.11 5.67
N LEU A 214 1.73 -22.82 5.88
CA LEU A 214 2.14 -23.86 4.94
C LEU A 214 1.47 -25.17 5.31
N GLY A 215 0.76 -25.75 4.35
CA GLY A 215 0.01 -26.99 4.54
C GLY A 215 0.88 -28.23 4.46
N GLU A 216 1.98 -28.15 3.72
CA GLU A 216 2.99 -29.19 3.53
C GLU A 216 4.33 -28.53 3.17
N PHE A 217 5.40 -29.02 3.79
CA PHE A 217 6.80 -28.76 3.44
C PHE A 217 7.66 -29.91 3.96
N GLY A 218 8.63 -30.38 3.19
CA GLY A 218 9.53 -31.45 3.63
C GLY A 218 10.60 -31.80 2.61
N MET A 219 11.47 -32.73 2.99
CA MET A 219 12.51 -33.30 2.14
C MET A 219 12.57 -34.83 2.34
N ASP A 220 12.74 -35.56 1.23
CA ASP A 220 12.91 -37.01 1.25
C ASP A 220 14.34 -37.41 1.63
N THR A 221 14.45 -38.46 2.43
CA THR A 221 15.73 -39.01 2.90
C THR A 221 16.23 -40.21 2.09
N ILE A 222 15.62 -40.48 0.93
CA ILE A 222 16.15 -41.47 -0.03
C ILE A 222 17.17 -40.81 -0.94
N ARG A 223 16.83 -39.62 -1.46
CA ARG A 223 17.67 -38.83 -2.38
C ARG A 223 18.57 -37.85 -1.63
N HIS A 224 18.22 -37.49 -0.40
CA HIS A 224 19.01 -36.62 0.47
C HIS A 224 19.37 -37.31 1.78
N SER A 225 20.41 -36.82 2.44
CA SER A 225 20.81 -37.28 3.76
C SER A 225 19.87 -36.75 4.85
N GLN A 226 19.82 -37.45 6.00
CA GLN A 226 19.10 -36.93 7.18
C GLN A 226 19.69 -35.60 7.70
N ASN A 227 20.95 -35.30 7.41
CA ASN A 227 21.56 -34.01 7.77
C ASN A 227 20.96 -32.88 6.94
N GLU A 228 20.86 -33.06 5.62
CA GLU A 228 20.24 -32.08 4.73
C GLU A 228 18.77 -31.87 5.06
N GLN A 229 18.03 -32.95 5.39
CA GLN A 229 16.64 -32.84 5.85
C GLN A 229 16.56 -32.01 7.15
N ALA A 230 17.42 -32.30 8.12
CA ALA A 230 17.44 -31.60 9.40
C ALA A 230 17.79 -30.11 9.25
N GLU A 231 18.83 -29.80 8.48
CA GLU A 231 19.22 -28.42 8.15
C GLU A 231 18.08 -27.67 7.47
N MET A 232 17.42 -28.31 6.49
CA MET A 232 16.31 -27.72 5.76
C MET A 232 15.11 -27.40 6.64
N LEU A 233 14.66 -28.36 7.44
CA LEU A 233 13.54 -28.12 8.35
C LEU A 233 13.91 -27.10 9.44
N GLY A 234 15.19 -27.03 9.83
CA GLY A 234 15.70 -26.04 10.76
C GLY A 234 15.59 -24.61 10.24
N TRP A 235 16.14 -24.34 9.04
CA TRP A 235 16.04 -22.99 8.45
C TRP A 235 14.62 -22.66 8.01
N HIS A 236 13.82 -23.65 7.60
CA HIS A 236 12.40 -23.47 7.26
C HIS A 236 11.60 -22.86 8.42
N VAL A 237 11.76 -23.40 9.63
CA VAL A 237 11.10 -22.84 10.83
C VAL A 237 11.48 -21.38 11.02
N ASP A 238 12.77 -21.06 10.91
CA ASP A 238 13.26 -19.69 11.08
C ASP A 238 12.72 -18.75 9.99
N SER A 239 12.66 -19.19 8.73
CA SER A 239 12.12 -18.41 7.62
C SER A 239 10.60 -18.21 7.72
N VAL A 240 9.82 -19.21 8.15
CA VAL A 240 8.37 -19.09 8.39
C VAL A 240 8.09 -18.04 9.46
N ILE A 241 8.86 -18.04 10.55
CA ILE A 241 8.75 -17.05 11.64
C ILE A 241 9.20 -15.67 11.17
N LYS A 242 10.35 -15.58 10.49
CA LYS A 242 10.90 -14.32 9.95
C LYS A 242 9.93 -13.64 8.97
N CYS A 243 9.30 -14.40 8.08
CA CYS A 243 8.29 -13.91 7.15
C CYS A 243 6.90 -13.75 7.79
N GLY A 244 6.77 -14.08 9.08
CA GLY A 244 5.60 -13.78 9.90
C GLY A 244 4.35 -14.58 9.55
N LEU A 245 4.51 -15.83 9.12
CA LEU A 245 3.39 -16.74 8.88
C LEU A 245 2.70 -17.12 10.20
N ALA A 246 1.45 -17.58 10.11
CA ALA A 246 0.69 -18.08 11.26
C ALA A 246 1.07 -19.53 11.65
N GLY A 247 1.88 -20.19 10.82
CA GLY A 247 2.43 -21.51 11.13
C GLY A 247 2.80 -22.33 9.89
N THR A 248 3.18 -23.58 10.14
CA THR A 248 3.61 -24.53 9.12
C THR A 248 3.23 -25.94 9.51
N ILE A 249 3.06 -26.80 8.50
CA ILE A 249 2.78 -28.22 8.66
C ILE A 249 3.84 -29.00 7.88
N PHE A 250 4.58 -29.86 8.59
CA PHE A 250 5.63 -30.69 8.00
C PHE A 250 5.04 -31.92 7.32
N PHE A 251 5.55 -32.22 6.14
CA PHE A 251 5.27 -33.43 5.39
C PHE A 251 6.47 -34.36 5.53
N THR A 252 6.42 -35.43 6.31
CA THR A 252 5.28 -36.02 7.05
C THR A 252 5.75 -36.62 8.39
N TRP A 253 4.85 -37.11 9.26
CA TRP A 253 5.27 -37.67 10.55
C TRP A 253 6.21 -38.86 10.39
N THR A 254 5.82 -39.83 9.56
CA THR A 254 6.52 -41.11 9.34
C THR A 254 6.78 -41.34 7.86
N ASP A 255 7.76 -42.17 7.52
CA ASP A 255 8.04 -42.63 6.15
C ASP A 255 6.95 -43.54 5.56
N GLU A 256 5.98 -43.94 6.38
CA GLU A 256 4.81 -44.69 5.96
C GLU A 256 3.79 -43.78 5.27
N TRP A 257 3.41 -44.14 4.03
CA TRP A 257 2.39 -43.42 3.28
C TRP A 257 1.65 -44.36 2.32
N PHE A 258 0.34 -44.20 2.23
CA PHE A 258 -0.55 -45.01 1.40
C PHE A 258 -1.46 -44.09 0.59
N THR A 259 -1.45 -44.22 -0.74
CA THR A 259 -2.36 -43.44 -1.58
C THR A 259 -2.60 -44.16 -2.91
N GLY A 260 -3.74 -43.91 -3.55
CA GLY A 260 -4.08 -44.56 -4.82
C GLY A 260 -4.24 -46.08 -4.74
N GLY A 261 -4.45 -46.65 -3.54
CA GLY A 261 -4.54 -48.09 -3.32
C GLY A 261 -3.19 -48.78 -3.14
N GLU A 262 -2.09 -48.05 -3.23
CA GLU A 262 -0.73 -48.58 -3.16
C GLU A 262 0.05 -47.94 -2.00
N GLU A 263 1.02 -48.69 -1.49
CA GLU A 263 1.98 -48.19 -0.52
C GLU A 263 3.12 -47.45 -1.23
N ILE A 264 3.40 -46.22 -0.81
CA ILE A 264 4.45 -45.43 -1.44
C ILE A 264 5.79 -45.75 -0.79
N THR A 265 6.69 -46.32 -1.58
CA THR A 265 8.03 -46.78 -1.14
C THR A 265 9.17 -46.00 -1.77
N ASP A 266 8.90 -45.16 -2.78
CA ASP A 266 9.91 -44.39 -3.52
C ASP A 266 10.29 -43.05 -2.84
N TRP A 267 9.93 -42.88 -1.57
CA TRP A 267 10.21 -41.66 -0.82
C TRP A 267 10.26 -41.91 0.70
N ALA A 268 10.95 -41.05 1.44
CA ALA A 268 11.12 -41.15 2.90
C ALA A 268 11.17 -39.76 3.56
N PHE A 269 10.02 -39.08 3.60
CA PHE A 269 9.87 -37.72 4.14
C PHE A 269 9.66 -37.67 5.66
N GLY A 270 9.50 -38.81 6.33
CA GLY A 270 9.16 -38.89 7.74
C GLY A 270 10.14 -38.14 8.64
N ILE A 271 9.61 -37.45 9.66
CA ILE A 271 10.39 -36.95 10.81
C ILE A 271 10.86 -38.12 11.68
N VAL A 272 10.09 -39.21 11.70
CA VAL A 272 10.46 -40.51 12.24
C VAL A 272 10.51 -41.57 11.14
N THR A 273 11.24 -42.66 11.36
CA THR A 273 11.24 -43.80 10.43
C THR A 273 9.90 -44.54 10.44
N ARG A 274 9.74 -45.51 9.53
CA ARG A 274 8.57 -46.42 9.51
C ARG A 274 8.32 -47.07 10.87
N GLU A 275 9.39 -47.48 11.57
CA GLU A 275 9.36 -48.07 12.91
C GLU A 275 9.27 -47.02 14.05
N ARG A 276 8.94 -45.77 13.70
CA ARG A 276 8.80 -44.63 14.62
C ARG A 276 10.07 -44.29 15.42
N LYS A 277 11.25 -44.55 14.83
CA LYS A 277 12.53 -44.10 15.39
C LYS A 277 12.77 -42.63 14.98
N PRO A 278 13.04 -41.72 15.92
CA PRO A 278 13.37 -40.32 15.60
C PRO A 278 14.54 -40.20 14.61
N LYS A 279 14.36 -39.41 13.54
CA LYS A 279 15.47 -38.99 12.66
C LYS A 279 16.15 -37.74 13.19
N LYS A 280 17.25 -37.32 12.56
CA LYS A 280 17.94 -36.06 12.92
C LYS A 280 17.04 -34.82 12.85
N ALA A 281 16.10 -34.81 11.90
CA ALA A 281 15.09 -33.77 11.77
C ALA A 281 14.23 -33.61 13.04
N PHE A 282 13.89 -34.71 13.72
CA PHE A 282 13.10 -34.67 14.97
C PHE A 282 13.78 -33.79 16.02
N TYR A 283 15.07 -34.03 16.29
CA TYR A 283 15.82 -33.29 17.31
C TYR A 283 16.01 -31.82 16.94
N THR A 284 16.19 -31.53 15.65
CA THR A 284 16.28 -30.14 15.16
C THR A 284 14.96 -29.41 15.36
N LEU A 285 13.83 -30.06 15.08
CA LEU A 285 12.50 -29.49 15.31
C LEU A 285 12.21 -29.31 16.80
N GLU A 286 12.59 -30.26 17.66
CA GLU A 286 12.48 -30.13 19.11
C GLU A 286 13.19 -28.87 19.62
N GLU A 287 14.41 -28.61 19.15
CA GLU A 287 15.16 -27.40 19.48
C GLU A 287 14.49 -26.13 18.93
N LYS A 288 14.05 -26.15 17.67
CA LYS A 288 13.56 -24.96 16.96
C LYS A 288 12.15 -24.55 17.36
N LEU A 289 11.23 -25.48 17.57
CA LEU A 289 9.81 -25.21 17.81
C LEU A 289 9.50 -24.88 19.28
N GLY A 290 10.35 -25.35 20.20
CA GLY A 290 10.16 -25.21 21.63
C GLY A 290 8.94 -25.98 22.16
N ARG A 291 8.93 -26.25 23.47
CA ARG A 291 7.85 -27.02 24.13
C ARG A 291 6.63 -26.18 24.54
N ASP A 292 6.72 -24.85 24.48
CA ASP A 292 5.56 -24.00 24.78
C ASP A 292 4.57 -24.05 23.62
N SER A 293 3.35 -24.53 23.88
CA SER A 293 2.36 -24.89 22.86
C SER A 293 1.68 -23.68 22.19
N SER A 294 1.89 -22.46 22.71
CA SER A 294 0.99 -21.32 22.46
C SER A 294 1.68 -19.97 22.17
N SER A 295 2.96 -19.93 21.81
CA SER A 295 3.65 -18.68 21.46
C SER A 295 4.43 -18.79 20.14
N LEU A 296 4.46 -17.68 19.39
CA LEU A 296 5.40 -17.51 18.27
C LEU A 296 6.82 -17.62 18.85
N PRO A 297 7.71 -18.51 18.33
CA PRO A 297 9.07 -18.57 18.82
C PRO A 297 9.85 -17.36 18.28
N HIS A 298 9.86 -16.23 18.99
CA HIS A 298 10.69 -15.09 18.58
C HIS A 298 12.15 -15.49 18.47
N ARG A 299 12.80 -15.06 17.40
CA ARG A 299 14.24 -15.23 17.22
C ARG A 299 14.95 -13.93 17.54
N PRO A 300 16.13 -13.96 18.18
CA PRO A 300 16.92 -12.74 18.36
C PRO A 300 17.17 -12.08 17.01
N LEU A 301 16.87 -10.78 16.91
CA LEU A 301 17.19 -10.01 15.72
C LEU A 301 18.71 -9.83 15.60
N PRO A 302 19.28 -9.79 14.39
CA PRO A 302 20.72 -9.53 14.20
C PRO A 302 21.18 -8.22 14.84
N LYS A 303 20.30 -7.21 14.82
CA LYS A 303 20.46 -5.93 15.49
C LYS A 303 19.13 -5.49 16.08
N ALA A 304 19.14 -5.05 17.34
CA ALA A 304 17.99 -4.47 18.03
C ALA A 304 18.27 -2.98 18.38
N PRO A 305 18.18 -2.05 17.42
CA PRO A 305 18.39 -0.62 17.66
C PRO A 305 17.36 -0.06 18.66
N PHE A 306 17.75 0.94 19.45
CA PHE A 306 16.80 1.64 20.32
C PHE A 306 15.74 2.37 19.46
N VAL A 307 14.45 2.13 19.73
CA VAL A 307 13.32 2.68 18.95
C VAL A 307 12.56 3.73 19.75
N SER A 308 12.33 4.90 19.16
CA SER A 308 11.35 5.85 19.69
C SER A 308 10.03 5.70 18.95
N VAL A 309 9.00 5.22 19.63
CA VAL A 309 7.64 5.16 19.12
C VAL A 309 6.97 6.52 19.34
N ILE A 310 6.68 7.23 18.26
CA ILE A 310 6.06 8.55 18.26
C ILE A 310 4.58 8.39 17.93
N VAL A 311 3.73 8.73 18.90
CA VAL A 311 2.28 8.75 18.79
C VAL A 311 1.82 10.19 18.63
N CYS A 312 1.19 10.52 17.50
CA CYS A 312 0.58 11.83 17.30
C CYS A 312 -0.91 11.77 17.67
N SER A 313 -1.38 12.76 18.43
CA SER A 313 -2.78 12.84 18.84
C SER A 313 -3.33 14.26 18.72
N TYR A 314 -4.59 14.35 18.27
CA TYR A 314 -5.40 15.55 18.32
C TYR A 314 -6.86 15.15 18.52
N ASN A 315 -7.40 15.44 19.70
CA ASN A 315 -8.72 14.97 20.16
C ASN A 315 -8.87 13.45 20.04
N GLY A 316 -7.88 12.72 20.57
CA GLY A 316 -7.77 11.26 20.48
C GLY A 316 -8.34 10.51 21.68
N GLY A 317 -9.05 11.17 22.61
CA GLY A 317 -9.42 10.59 23.90
C GLY A 317 -10.24 9.29 23.80
N ARG A 318 -10.98 9.09 22.71
CA ARG A 318 -11.76 7.87 22.49
C ARG A 318 -10.92 6.61 22.27
N THR A 319 -9.74 6.73 21.66
CA THR A 319 -8.93 5.57 21.21
C THR A 319 -7.55 5.51 21.86
N LEU A 320 -7.08 6.61 22.44
CA LEU A 320 -5.74 6.73 22.99
C LEU A 320 -5.41 5.67 24.05
N ALA A 321 -6.35 5.35 24.96
CA ALA A 321 -6.10 4.37 26.01
C ALA A 321 -5.73 2.99 25.42
N ALA A 322 -6.51 2.50 24.46
CA ALA A 322 -6.25 1.24 23.77
C ALA A 322 -4.94 1.28 22.95
N CYS A 323 -4.62 2.42 22.34
CA CYS A 323 -3.36 2.64 21.66
C CYS A 323 -2.17 2.47 22.64
N LEU A 324 -2.14 3.22 23.75
CA LEU A 324 -1.06 3.16 24.72
C LEU A 324 -0.97 1.82 25.44
N GLU A 325 -2.09 1.16 25.72
CA GLU A 325 -2.10 -0.21 26.24
C GLU A 325 -1.48 -1.22 25.28
N SER A 326 -1.74 -1.08 23.98
CA SER A 326 -1.13 -1.96 22.96
C SER A 326 0.38 -1.76 22.88
N LEU A 327 0.85 -0.51 22.94
CA LEU A 327 2.28 -0.19 22.95
C LEU A 327 2.97 -0.69 24.22
N GLY A 328 2.26 -0.71 25.36
CA GLY A 328 2.78 -1.24 26.62
C GLY A 328 2.97 -2.77 26.64
N LYS A 329 2.52 -3.49 25.61
CA LYS A 329 2.58 -4.95 25.50
C LYS A 329 3.61 -5.44 24.46
N LEU A 330 4.32 -4.54 23.78
CA LEU A 330 5.21 -4.90 22.68
C LEU A 330 6.31 -5.89 23.10
N ASN A 331 6.51 -6.92 22.29
CA ASN A 331 7.61 -7.90 22.39
C ASN A 331 8.90 -7.33 21.77
N TYR A 332 9.35 -6.21 22.30
CA TYR A 332 10.60 -5.53 21.92
C TYR A 332 11.15 -4.84 23.15
N LEU A 333 12.43 -5.01 23.49
CA LEU A 333 12.95 -4.52 24.78
C LEU A 333 13.43 -3.06 24.72
N GLU A 334 14.07 -2.67 23.62
CA GLU A 334 14.82 -1.42 23.52
C GLU A 334 13.96 -0.30 22.88
N TYR A 335 12.93 0.17 23.59
CA TYR A 335 12.08 1.26 23.08
C TYR A 335 11.59 2.26 24.14
N GLU A 336 11.21 3.44 23.67
CA GLU A 336 10.43 4.42 24.42
C GLU A 336 9.16 4.82 23.65
N VAL A 337 8.16 5.34 24.36
CA VAL A 337 6.92 5.87 23.76
C VAL A 337 6.83 7.37 24.04
N ILE A 338 6.64 8.15 22.98
CA ILE A 338 6.48 9.60 23.02
C ILE A 338 5.10 9.93 22.47
N LEU A 339 4.25 10.52 23.30
CA LEU A 339 2.93 11.00 22.89
C LEU A 339 3.00 12.51 22.66
N VAL A 340 2.78 12.94 21.43
CA VAL A 340 2.69 14.35 21.06
C VAL A 340 1.22 14.72 20.89
N ASP A 341 0.74 15.56 21.80
CA ASP A 341 -0.61 16.13 21.80
C ASP A 341 -0.60 17.51 21.13
N ASP A 342 -1.20 17.58 19.93
CA ASP A 342 -1.28 18.77 19.08
C ASP A 342 -2.45 19.70 19.47
N GLY A 343 -2.58 19.97 20.76
CA GLY A 343 -3.54 20.93 21.30
C GLY A 343 -4.95 20.35 21.47
N SER A 344 -5.07 19.11 21.97
CA SER A 344 -6.35 18.47 22.23
C SER A 344 -7.16 19.23 23.30
N THR A 345 -8.48 19.20 23.14
CA THR A 345 -9.46 19.84 24.03
C THR A 345 -10.37 18.82 24.74
N ASP A 346 -10.12 17.53 24.54
CA ASP A 346 -10.85 16.41 25.14
C ASP A 346 -10.02 15.76 26.27
N ASP A 347 -10.41 14.56 26.70
CA ASP A 347 -9.79 13.83 27.81
C ASP A 347 -8.38 13.27 27.50
N THR A 348 -7.77 13.62 26.36
CA THR A 348 -6.44 13.15 25.93
C THR A 348 -5.38 13.32 27.03
N ALA A 349 -5.29 14.50 27.65
CA ALA A 349 -4.30 14.78 28.70
C ALA A 349 -4.55 13.95 29.97
N TYR A 350 -5.82 13.74 30.33
CA TYR A 350 -6.21 12.91 31.48
C TYR A 350 -5.83 11.44 31.27
N ILE A 351 -6.07 10.92 30.06
CA ILE A 351 -5.69 9.56 29.69
C ILE A 351 -4.17 9.41 29.69
N ALA A 352 -3.43 10.34 29.09
CA ALA A 352 -1.97 10.32 29.04
C ALA A 352 -1.34 10.22 30.44
N ALA A 353 -1.90 10.93 31.44
CA ALA A 353 -1.43 10.88 32.82
C ALA A 353 -1.51 9.49 33.48
N GLN A 354 -2.34 8.58 32.96
CA GLN A 354 -2.47 7.20 33.46
C GLN A 354 -1.33 6.29 32.96
N PHE A 355 -0.50 6.75 32.01
CA PHE A 355 0.60 5.99 31.42
C PHE A 355 1.95 6.67 31.73
N PRO A 356 2.48 6.54 32.97
CA PRO A 356 3.69 7.28 33.40
C PRO A 356 4.97 6.88 32.65
N ARG A 357 4.96 5.75 31.93
CA ARG A 357 6.06 5.31 31.06
C ARG A 357 6.06 6.00 29.69
N VAL A 358 4.99 6.72 29.35
CA VAL A 358 4.84 7.46 28.09
C VAL A 358 5.30 8.89 28.32
N ARG A 359 6.21 9.36 27.48
CA ARG A 359 6.64 10.76 27.50
C ARG A 359 5.60 11.62 26.79
N TYR A 360 4.79 12.33 27.58
CA TYR A 360 3.78 13.25 27.07
C TYR A 360 4.38 14.62 26.73
N ILE A 361 4.08 15.12 25.54
CA ILE A 361 4.46 16.45 25.05
C ILE A 361 3.21 17.14 24.55
N HIS A 362 2.88 18.29 25.13
CA HIS A 362 1.78 19.13 24.69
C HIS A 362 2.31 20.31 23.87
N GLN A 363 1.66 20.62 22.75
CA GLN A 363 1.90 21.80 21.94
C GLN A 363 0.59 22.46 21.49
N SER A 364 0.63 23.72 21.06
CA SER A 364 -0.50 24.33 20.35
C SER A 364 -0.75 23.63 19.02
N ASN A 365 -1.99 23.66 18.51
CA ASN A 365 -2.34 22.99 17.26
C ASN A 365 -1.62 23.61 16.05
N HIS A 366 -0.56 22.93 15.60
CA HIS A 366 0.23 23.28 14.42
C HIS A 366 0.01 22.30 13.26
N GLY A 367 -0.61 21.15 13.51
CA GLY A 367 -0.90 20.12 12.51
C GLY A 367 0.03 18.91 12.59
N LEU A 368 -0.34 17.86 11.85
CA LEU A 368 0.23 16.52 11.96
C LEU A 368 1.75 16.48 11.75
N SER A 369 2.27 17.09 10.69
CA SER A 369 3.73 17.09 10.43
C SER A 369 4.54 17.80 11.50
N HIS A 370 3.99 18.87 12.10
CA HIS A 370 4.65 19.54 13.22
C HIS A 370 4.72 18.62 14.43
N ALA A 371 3.62 17.94 14.77
CA ALA A 371 3.58 16.97 15.86
C ALA A 371 4.61 15.83 15.65
N ARG A 372 4.70 15.29 14.42
CA ARG A 372 5.70 14.27 14.07
C ARG A 372 7.12 14.76 14.28
N ASN A 373 7.44 15.97 13.81
CA ASN A 373 8.76 16.57 13.99
C ASN A 373 9.09 16.86 15.46
N THR A 374 8.13 17.35 16.26
CA THR A 374 8.29 17.55 17.71
C THR A 374 8.65 16.24 18.41
N GLY A 375 7.98 15.14 18.03
CA GLY A 375 8.28 13.80 18.51
C GLY A 375 9.70 13.36 18.14
N ALA A 376 10.08 13.53 16.87
CA ALA A 376 11.40 13.17 16.36
C ALA A 376 12.55 13.95 17.04
N ALA A 377 12.33 15.24 17.30
CA ALA A 377 13.28 16.09 18.00
C ALA A 377 13.47 15.67 19.47
N SER A 378 12.43 15.11 20.08
CA SER A 378 12.45 14.65 21.48
C SER A 378 12.93 13.20 21.65
N ALA A 379 12.93 12.43 20.56
CA ALA A 379 13.29 11.02 20.50
C ALA A 379 14.76 10.77 20.78
N LYS A 380 15.08 9.64 21.40
CA LYS A 380 16.45 9.14 21.64
C LYS A 380 16.82 7.96 20.74
N GLY A 381 15.84 7.37 20.05
CA GLY A 381 15.98 6.21 19.17
C GLY A 381 16.92 6.44 18.00
N GLU A 382 17.63 5.38 17.63
CA GLU A 382 18.29 5.25 16.33
C GLU A 382 17.22 5.11 15.23
N VAL A 383 16.08 4.51 15.57
CA VAL A 383 14.92 4.36 14.69
C VAL A 383 13.74 5.13 15.26
N LEU A 384 13.04 5.86 14.39
CA LEU A 384 11.81 6.59 14.68
C LEU A 384 10.64 5.79 14.10
N ALA A 385 9.79 5.23 14.94
CA ALA A 385 8.58 4.52 14.54
C ALA A 385 7.36 5.41 14.79
N TYR A 386 6.49 5.59 13.80
CA TYR A 386 5.31 6.43 13.89
C TYR A 386 4.03 5.59 13.93
N THR A 387 3.13 5.97 14.82
CA THR A 387 1.74 5.51 14.83
C THR A 387 0.82 6.63 15.28
N ASP A 388 -0.49 6.45 15.12
CA ASP A 388 -1.50 7.47 15.45
C ASP A 388 -2.31 7.02 16.68
N SER A 389 -2.90 7.97 17.42
CA SER A 389 -3.69 7.65 18.63
C SER A 389 -4.97 6.84 18.36
N ASP A 390 -5.34 6.62 17.09
CA ASP A 390 -6.42 5.74 16.64
C ASP A 390 -5.91 4.39 16.11
N CYS A 391 -4.65 4.05 16.39
CA CYS A 391 -4.05 2.76 16.06
C CYS A 391 -3.77 1.90 17.29
N MET A 392 -3.96 0.59 17.14
CA MET A 392 -3.50 -0.43 18.08
C MET A 392 -2.42 -1.26 17.41
N ALA A 393 -1.23 -1.31 18.00
CA ALA A 393 -0.13 -2.09 17.47
C ALA A 393 -0.29 -3.56 17.84
N ASP A 394 0.04 -4.47 16.90
CA ASP A 394 0.25 -5.86 17.25
C ASP A 394 1.43 -6.01 18.21
N VAL A 395 1.37 -7.02 19.08
CA VAL A 395 2.40 -7.29 20.09
C VAL A 395 3.81 -7.45 19.48
N ASP A 396 3.88 -7.92 18.23
CA ASP A 396 5.14 -8.14 17.50
C ASP A 396 5.41 -7.06 16.45
N TRP A 397 4.67 -5.94 16.48
CA TRP A 397 4.76 -4.87 15.49
C TRP A 397 6.19 -4.35 15.30
N LEU A 398 6.86 -3.96 16.39
CA LEU A 398 8.26 -3.50 16.32
C LEU A 398 9.22 -4.62 15.93
N TYR A 399 8.99 -5.85 16.39
CA TYR A 399 9.81 -7.00 16.01
C TYR A 399 9.88 -7.18 14.49
N TYR A 400 8.72 -7.15 13.82
CA TYR A 400 8.64 -7.31 12.36
C TYR A 400 9.10 -6.06 11.59
N LEU A 401 8.81 -4.84 12.07
CA LEU A 401 9.35 -3.63 11.44
C LEU A 401 10.87 -3.65 11.46
N ILE A 402 11.46 -3.80 12.65
CA ILE A 402 12.91 -3.73 12.82
C ILE A 402 13.60 -4.92 12.14
N GLY A 403 13.04 -6.13 12.25
CA GLY A 403 13.57 -7.31 11.56
C GLY A 403 13.68 -7.11 10.05
N THR A 404 12.69 -6.49 9.42
CA THR A 404 12.75 -6.12 8.00
C THR A 404 13.70 -4.95 7.74
N LEU A 405 13.72 -3.93 8.60
CA LEU A 405 14.58 -2.75 8.44
C LEU A 405 16.08 -3.11 8.45
N VAL A 406 16.48 -4.04 9.31
CA VAL A 406 17.89 -4.45 9.47
C VAL A 406 18.30 -5.58 8.51
N SER A 407 17.36 -6.16 7.74
CA SER A 407 17.67 -7.27 6.82
C SER A 407 18.27 -6.81 5.48
N GLY A 408 18.37 -5.50 5.24
CA GLY A 408 18.89 -4.93 4.00
C GLY A 408 19.27 -3.47 4.16
N ASP A 409 19.75 -2.85 3.08
CA ASP A 409 20.08 -1.42 3.04
C ASP A 409 18.80 -0.59 2.80
N TYR A 410 17.98 -0.50 3.85
CA TYR A 410 16.72 0.22 3.84
C TYR A 410 16.81 1.49 4.70
N ALA A 411 16.27 2.59 4.20
CA ALA A 411 16.17 3.83 4.96
C ALA A 411 14.96 3.84 5.91
N GLY A 412 13.92 3.09 5.56
CA GLY A 412 12.72 2.92 6.36
C GLY A 412 11.92 1.70 5.94
N VAL A 413 10.89 1.42 6.71
CA VAL A 413 10.00 0.26 6.57
C VAL A 413 8.60 0.65 7.01
N GLY A 414 7.57 0.06 6.42
CA GLY A 414 6.21 0.17 6.93
C GLY A 414 5.47 -1.16 6.88
N GLY A 415 4.23 -1.14 7.33
CA GLY A 415 3.39 -2.34 7.36
C GLY A 415 1.93 -2.06 7.02
N PRO A 416 1.07 -3.10 7.03
CA PRO A 416 -0.36 -2.95 6.77
C PRO A 416 -1.08 -2.17 7.89
N ASN A 417 -2.07 -1.38 7.49
CA ASN A 417 -3.06 -0.77 8.41
C ASN A 417 -4.40 -1.50 8.23
N ILE A 418 -4.72 -2.38 9.17
CA ILE A 418 -5.89 -3.25 9.09
C ILE A 418 -7.09 -2.54 9.68
N THR A 419 -8.25 -2.69 9.06
CA THR A 419 -9.48 -2.13 9.63
C THR A 419 -10.01 -3.10 10.70
N PRO A 420 -10.27 -2.65 11.93
CA PRO A 420 -10.88 -3.52 12.94
C PRO A 420 -12.28 -3.97 12.48
N PRO A 421 -12.78 -5.14 12.95
CA PRO A 421 -14.10 -5.62 12.57
C PRO A 421 -15.18 -4.56 12.79
N ALA A 422 -16.01 -4.35 11.77
CA ALA A 422 -17.08 -3.38 11.79
C ALA A 422 -18.11 -3.72 12.88
N GLN A 423 -18.51 -2.69 13.62
CA GLN A 423 -19.56 -2.80 14.64
C GLN A 423 -20.95 -2.64 14.02
N ASN A 424 -21.06 -2.03 12.84
CA ASN A 424 -22.31 -1.88 12.11
C ASN A 424 -22.07 -1.81 10.59
N TRP A 425 -23.16 -1.95 9.83
CA TRP A 425 -23.10 -2.04 8.37
C TRP A 425 -22.55 -0.79 7.67
N ILE A 426 -22.69 0.42 8.26
CA ILE A 426 -22.10 1.65 7.69
C ILE A 426 -20.58 1.59 7.80
N GLN A 427 -20.05 1.13 8.94
CA GLN A 427 -18.60 0.98 9.11
C GLN A 427 -18.03 0.00 8.09
N ALA A 428 -18.72 -1.13 7.86
CA ALA A 428 -18.32 -2.11 6.85
C ALA A 428 -18.33 -1.52 5.43
N CYS A 429 -19.32 -0.69 5.10
CA CYS A 429 -19.37 -0.01 3.80
C CYS A 429 -18.24 1.01 3.64
N VAL A 430 -17.93 1.79 4.68
CA VAL A 430 -16.83 2.78 4.64
C VAL A 430 -15.48 2.08 4.57
N ALA A 431 -15.31 0.94 5.25
CA ALA A 431 -14.10 0.12 5.17
C ALA A 431 -13.89 -0.44 3.75
N ALA A 432 -14.97 -0.88 3.09
CA ALA A 432 -14.96 -1.41 1.74
C ALA A 432 -14.93 -0.34 0.63
N ALA A 433 -15.14 0.94 0.97
CA ALA A 433 -15.18 2.03 0.00
C ALA A 433 -13.78 2.34 -0.58
N PRO A 434 -13.69 2.77 -1.86
CA PRO A 434 -12.41 3.13 -2.45
C PRO A 434 -11.82 4.40 -1.83
N GLY A 435 -10.50 4.55 -1.95
CA GLY A 435 -9.78 5.77 -1.54
C GLY A 435 -9.38 5.81 -0.07
N GLY A 436 -9.38 4.68 0.65
CA GLY A 436 -8.78 4.56 1.98
C GLY A 436 -7.24 4.65 1.94
N PRO A 437 -6.59 4.93 3.10
CA PRO A 437 -5.13 4.92 3.20
C PRO A 437 -4.59 3.50 2.95
N SER A 438 -3.62 3.36 2.06
CA SER A 438 -2.97 2.08 1.78
C SER A 438 -1.52 2.26 1.38
N HIS A 439 -0.73 1.20 1.61
CA HIS A 439 0.64 1.12 1.12
C HIS A 439 0.65 0.86 -0.39
N VAL A 440 1.70 1.32 -1.07
CA VAL A 440 1.90 1.12 -2.50
C VAL A 440 3.23 0.41 -2.69
N LEU A 441 3.22 -0.79 -3.26
CA LEU A 441 4.40 -1.66 -3.37
C LEU A 441 4.99 -1.66 -4.78
N LEU A 442 6.30 -1.41 -4.90
CA LEU A 442 7.07 -1.56 -6.14
C LEU A 442 7.39 -3.03 -6.42
N THR A 443 7.67 -3.79 -5.36
CA THR A 443 7.90 -5.24 -5.36
C THR A 443 7.23 -5.86 -4.13
N ASP A 444 7.28 -7.17 -3.96
CA ASP A 444 6.71 -7.82 -2.75
C ASP A 444 7.34 -7.35 -1.42
N THR A 445 8.47 -6.64 -1.46
CA THR A 445 9.23 -6.20 -0.28
C THR A 445 9.60 -4.73 -0.26
N ILE A 446 9.41 -4.01 -1.37
CA ILE A 446 9.79 -2.59 -1.51
C ILE A 446 8.53 -1.75 -1.72
N ALA A 447 8.40 -0.69 -0.94
CA ALA A 447 7.29 0.25 -1.01
C ALA A 447 7.69 1.55 -1.74
N GLU A 448 6.77 2.05 -2.56
CA GLU A 448 6.76 3.44 -3.02
C GLU A 448 6.13 4.37 -1.96
N HIS A 449 5.20 3.84 -1.16
CA HIS A 449 4.55 4.59 -0.09
C HIS A 449 4.10 3.69 1.04
N ILE A 450 4.35 4.15 2.27
CA ILE A 450 3.87 3.54 3.51
C ILE A 450 3.09 4.59 4.31
N PRO A 451 1.92 4.24 4.89
CA PRO A 451 1.07 5.22 5.57
C PRO A 451 1.64 5.82 6.85
N GLY A 452 1.23 7.07 7.12
CA GLY A 452 1.36 7.83 8.37
C GLY A 452 1.43 7.03 9.67
N CYS A 453 0.49 6.10 9.81
CA CYS A 453 0.17 5.39 11.03
C CYS A 453 0.95 4.08 11.24
N ASN A 454 1.76 3.66 10.26
CA ASN A 454 2.55 2.44 10.32
C ASN A 454 3.84 2.55 9.50
N MET A 455 4.80 3.30 10.04
CA MET A 455 6.11 3.47 9.41
C MET A 455 7.21 3.55 10.46
N ALA A 456 8.42 3.17 10.08
CA ALA A 456 9.63 3.39 10.85
C ALA A 456 10.79 3.78 9.92
N PHE A 457 11.60 4.74 10.34
CA PHE A 457 12.76 5.22 9.60
C PHE A 457 13.96 5.32 10.51
N TYR A 458 15.14 5.06 9.98
CA TYR A 458 16.35 5.46 10.69
C TYR A 458 16.36 6.97 10.88
N ARG A 459 16.85 7.43 12.05
CA ARG A 459 17.01 8.85 12.35
C ARG A 459 17.83 9.57 11.28
N TRP A 460 18.94 8.99 10.83
CA TRP A 460 19.78 9.58 9.78
C TRP A 460 18.98 9.81 8.49
N ALA A 461 18.07 8.89 8.13
CA ALA A 461 17.27 9.00 6.92
C ALA A 461 16.26 10.13 7.07
N PHE A 462 15.60 10.21 8.23
CA PHE A 462 14.70 11.30 8.59
C PHE A 462 15.37 12.67 8.55
N GLU A 463 16.56 12.80 9.14
CA GLU A 463 17.33 14.04 9.16
C GLU A 463 17.82 14.41 7.76
N SER A 464 18.30 13.45 6.97
CA SER A 464 18.77 13.69 5.60
C SER A 464 17.67 14.18 4.66
N ALA A 465 16.41 13.78 4.92
CA ALA A 465 15.26 14.26 4.18
C ALA A 465 14.80 15.65 4.65
N GLY A 466 15.20 16.11 5.84
CA GLY A 466 14.73 17.35 6.45
C GLY A 466 13.43 17.21 7.24
N GLY A 467 13.09 16.00 7.70
CA GLY A 467 11.87 15.72 8.46
C GLY A 467 10.57 15.80 7.65
N PHE A 468 9.42 15.83 8.32
CA PHE A 468 8.13 16.06 7.66
C PHE A 468 7.93 17.54 7.34
N ASP A 469 7.38 17.86 6.18
CA ASP A 469 7.16 19.26 5.79
C ASP A 469 5.95 19.85 6.53
N PRO A 470 6.11 20.92 7.35
CA PRO A 470 5.03 21.51 8.13
C PRO A 470 3.88 22.11 7.31
N GLU A 471 4.02 22.28 5.99
CA GLU A 471 2.92 22.71 5.10
C GLU A 471 1.77 21.69 5.12
N TYR A 472 2.06 20.41 5.38
CA TYR A 472 1.07 19.35 5.47
C TYR A 472 0.46 19.25 6.87
N ARG A 473 -0.66 19.93 7.09
CA ARG A 473 -1.32 19.93 8.41
C ARG A 473 -2.25 18.74 8.66
N LYS A 474 -2.77 18.11 7.59
CA LYS A 474 -3.84 17.10 7.67
C LYS A 474 -3.49 15.75 7.04
N ALA A 475 -2.89 15.75 5.86
CA ALA A 475 -2.62 14.56 5.05
C ALA A 475 -1.55 14.84 3.99
N GLY A 476 -0.96 13.76 3.44
CA GLY A 476 0.00 13.80 2.34
C GLY A 476 1.44 14.02 2.76
N ASP A 477 1.70 14.16 4.06
CA ASP A 477 3.05 14.28 4.60
C ASP A 477 3.82 12.96 4.55
N ASP A 478 3.13 11.85 4.74
CA ASP A 478 3.66 10.50 4.49
C ASP A 478 4.08 10.30 3.02
N VAL A 479 3.23 10.72 2.08
CA VAL A 479 3.53 10.65 0.63
C VAL A 479 4.73 11.52 0.26
N ASP A 480 4.74 12.79 0.70
CA ASP A 480 5.84 13.73 0.46
C ASP A 480 7.17 13.17 1.00
N PHE A 481 7.16 12.70 2.25
CA PHE A 481 8.34 12.16 2.90
C PHE A 481 8.86 10.89 2.20
N CYS A 482 7.98 9.93 1.87
CA CYS A 482 8.36 8.71 1.14
C CYS A 482 8.98 9.03 -0.24
N TRP A 483 8.42 10.02 -0.95
CA TRP A 483 8.94 10.43 -2.25
C TRP A 483 10.27 11.17 -2.14
N ARG A 484 10.49 12.02 -1.14
CA ARG A 484 11.80 12.65 -0.90
C ARG A 484 12.88 11.62 -0.59
N ILE A 485 12.58 10.62 0.25
CA ILE A 485 13.50 9.51 0.54
C ILE A 485 13.88 8.75 -0.74
N GLN A 486 12.91 8.42 -1.59
CA GLN A 486 13.18 7.73 -2.87
C GLN A 486 13.95 8.61 -3.87
N GLN A 487 13.64 9.90 -3.95
CA GLN A 487 14.37 10.84 -4.81
C GLN A 487 15.82 11.02 -4.36
N ALA A 488 16.11 10.81 -3.06
CA ALA A 488 17.47 10.72 -2.54
C ALA A 488 18.17 9.37 -2.81
N GLY A 489 17.57 8.49 -3.62
CA GLY A 489 18.13 7.18 -4.00
C GLY A 489 18.05 6.13 -2.90
N ARG A 490 17.22 6.32 -1.88
CA ARG A 490 17.05 5.38 -0.77
C ARG A 490 15.85 4.46 -0.96
N VAL A 491 15.91 3.28 -0.35
CA VAL A 491 14.88 2.24 -0.46
C VAL A 491 14.02 2.21 0.80
N ILE A 492 12.71 2.07 0.61
CA ILE A 492 11.73 1.87 1.69
C ILE A 492 11.24 0.43 1.59
N ALA A 493 11.43 -0.35 2.65
CA ALA A 493 10.95 -1.72 2.73
C ALA A 493 9.49 -1.81 3.17
N PHE A 494 8.91 -2.98 2.98
CA PHE A 494 7.58 -3.34 3.45
C PHE A 494 7.64 -4.63 4.25
N SER A 495 7.09 -4.60 5.46
CA SER A 495 6.91 -5.76 6.32
C SER A 495 5.43 -6.13 6.34
N PRO A 496 5.02 -7.23 5.67
CA PRO A 496 3.61 -7.55 5.52
C PRO A 496 2.97 -8.03 6.84
N THR A 497 3.76 -8.26 7.89
CA THR A 497 3.33 -8.80 9.18
C THR A 497 3.45 -7.78 10.33
N ALA A 498 4.07 -6.62 10.08
CA ALA A 498 4.07 -5.50 11.01
C ALA A 498 2.70 -4.81 11.03
N ILE A 499 1.73 -5.39 11.73
CA ILE A 499 0.32 -4.96 11.69
C ILE A 499 0.03 -3.86 12.71
N VAL A 500 -0.76 -2.88 12.28
CA VAL A 500 -1.54 -2.01 13.18
C VAL A 500 -3.02 -2.10 12.81
N TRP A 501 -3.90 -2.14 13.81
CA TRP A 501 -5.34 -1.94 13.61
C TRP A 501 -5.64 -0.45 13.63
N HIS A 502 -6.19 0.10 12.55
CA HIS A 502 -6.52 1.51 12.41
C HIS A 502 -8.02 1.74 12.58
N TYR A 503 -8.42 2.37 13.69
CA TYR A 503 -9.81 2.75 13.97
C TYR A 503 -10.21 3.96 13.12
N ARG A 504 -10.52 3.69 11.87
CA ARG A 504 -10.98 4.70 10.91
C ARG A 504 -12.22 5.41 11.44
N ARG A 505 -12.38 6.67 11.06
CA ARG A 505 -13.61 7.43 11.36
C ARG A 505 -14.75 6.91 10.48
N PHE A 506 -15.46 5.90 10.97
CA PHE A 506 -16.47 5.15 10.20
C PHE A 506 -17.80 5.87 9.89
N THR A 507 -17.85 7.22 9.96
CA THR A 507 -19.05 7.97 9.57
C THR A 507 -18.91 8.47 8.13
N LEU A 508 -20.03 8.54 7.40
CA LEU A 508 -20.03 9.07 6.02
C LEU A 508 -19.44 10.47 5.94
N HIS A 509 -19.80 11.33 6.89
CA HIS A 509 -19.27 12.70 6.95
C HIS A 509 -17.75 12.73 7.19
N ALA A 510 -17.23 11.86 8.07
CA ALA A 510 -15.79 11.80 8.30
C ALA A 510 -15.04 11.22 7.10
N PHE A 511 -15.60 10.21 6.42
CA PHE A 511 -15.05 9.69 5.17
C PHE A 511 -14.97 10.79 4.10
N LEU A 512 -16.05 11.55 3.85
CA LEU A 512 -16.01 12.64 2.87
C LEU A 512 -15.03 13.76 3.25
N ARG A 513 -14.93 14.11 4.55
CA ARG A 513 -13.89 15.05 5.02
C ARG A 513 -12.48 14.53 4.82
N GLN A 514 -12.26 13.22 4.95
CA GLN A 514 -10.97 12.60 4.65
C GLN A 514 -10.64 12.71 3.15
N GLN A 515 -11.61 12.47 2.27
CA GLN A 515 -11.43 12.60 0.82
C GLN A 515 -11.18 14.05 0.38
N ASP A 516 -11.83 15.01 1.05
CA ASP A 516 -11.52 16.44 0.91
C ASP A 516 -10.06 16.73 1.30
N GLY A 517 -9.61 16.29 2.49
CA GLY A 517 -8.23 16.44 2.93
C GLY A 517 -7.20 15.81 1.98
N TYR A 518 -7.52 14.65 1.39
CA TYR A 518 -6.67 14.02 0.37
C TYR A 518 -6.62 14.83 -0.92
N GLY A 519 -7.71 15.47 -1.33
CA GLY A 519 -7.72 16.37 -2.49
C GLY A 519 -6.83 17.60 -2.27
N GLU A 520 -6.93 18.21 -1.09
CA GLU A 520 -6.04 19.31 -0.66
C GLU A 520 -4.57 18.88 -0.71
N ALA A 521 -4.25 17.74 -0.10
CA ALA A 521 -2.89 17.17 -0.06
C ALA A 521 -2.32 16.87 -1.45
N GLU A 522 -3.10 16.23 -2.34
CA GLU A 522 -2.69 15.96 -3.72
C GLU A 522 -2.31 17.24 -4.47
N SER A 523 -3.05 18.33 -4.25
CA SER A 523 -2.74 19.61 -4.87
C SER A 523 -1.42 20.18 -4.38
N LEU A 524 -1.08 20.04 -3.09
CA LEU A 524 0.18 20.53 -2.52
C LEU A 524 1.36 19.69 -3.02
N LEU A 525 1.22 18.36 -2.96
CA LEU A 525 2.18 17.40 -3.49
C LEU A 525 2.53 17.65 -4.95
N ARG A 526 1.54 18.01 -5.78
CA ARG A 526 1.77 18.30 -7.20
C ARG A 526 2.80 19.41 -7.45
N PHE A 527 2.87 20.42 -6.58
CA PHE A 527 3.84 21.51 -6.76
C PHE A 527 5.27 21.08 -6.50
N LYS A 528 5.47 20.18 -5.52
CA LYS A 528 6.79 19.69 -5.11
C LYS A 528 7.26 18.49 -5.94
N HIS A 529 6.33 17.65 -6.36
CA HIS A 529 6.64 16.36 -6.96
C HIS A 529 5.94 16.14 -8.32
N LEU A 530 6.12 17.06 -9.26
CA LEU A 530 5.45 17.02 -10.56
C LEU A 530 5.68 15.72 -11.34
N ILE A 531 6.83 15.05 -11.13
CA ILE A 531 7.20 13.75 -11.74
C ILE A 531 6.20 12.63 -11.42
N PHE A 532 5.47 12.72 -10.30
CA PHE A 532 4.50 11.73 -9.84
C PHE A 532 3.06 12.13 -10.16
N PHE A 533 2.83 13.06 -11.10
CA PHE A 533 1.47 13.47 -11.48
C PHE A 533 1.23 13.36 -12.99
N GLY A 534 0.03 12.91 -13.35
CA GLY A 534 -0.42 12.86 -14.74
C GLY A 534 -0.91 14.22 -15.28
N PRO A 535 -1.24 14.31 -16.58
CA PRO A 535 -1.76 15.54 -17.21
C PRO A 535 -3.05 16.07 -16.56
N THR A 536 -3.91 15.16 -16.07
CA THR A 536 -5.15 15.43 -15.33
C THR A 536 -4.92 15.90 -13.90
N GLY A 537 -3.69 15.83 -13.38
CA GLY A 537 -3.37 16.23 -12.02
C GLY A 537 -3.69 15.21 -10.94
N THR A 538 -3.94 13.95 -11.31
CA THR A 538 -3.99 12.82 -10.37
C THR A 538 -2.58 12.32 -10.09
N ALA A 539 -2.33 11.88 -8.86
CA ALA A 539 -1.08 11.20 -8.51
C ALA A 539 -0.94 9.90 -9.32
N LYS A 540 0.25 9.65 -9.83
CA LYS A 540 0.61 8.47 -10.61
C LYS A 540 1.57 7.63 -9.78
N TRP A 541 1.07 6.50 -9.32
CA TRP A 541 1.83 5.50 -8.58
C TRP A 541 2.52 4.54 -9.55
N ARG A 542 3.78 4.24 -9.30
CA ARG A 542 4.56 3.23 -10.03
C ARG A 542 4.27 1.82 -9.51
N GLY A 543 4.06 1.71 -8.21
CA GLY A 543 3.74 0.47 -7.52
C GLY A 543 2.27 0.10 -7.57
N GLN A 544 1.90 -0.88 -6.77
CA GLN A 544 0.59 -1.49 -6.74
C GLN A 544 0.03 -1.63 -5.33
N ILE A 545 -1.29 -1.65 -5.22
CA ILE A 545 -2.01 -1.93 -3.98
C ILE A 545 -2.61 -3.33 -4.09
N TYR A 546 -2.21 -4.22 -3.17
CA TYR A 546 -2.76 -5.58 -3.07
C TYR A 546 -4.20 -5.55 -2.53
N GLY A 547 -5.00 -6.56 -2.84
CA GLY A 547 -6.39 -6.69 -2.34
C GLY A 547 -7.45 -5.77 -2.94
N THR A 548 -7.09 -4.67 -3.64
CA THR A 548 -8.10 -3.76 -4.22
C THR A 548 -8.89 -4.43 -5.35
N PRO A 549 -10.24 -4.40 -5.35
CA PRO A 549 -11.03 -4.87 -6.49
C PRO A 549 -10.75 -3.98 -7.71
N ARG A 550 -9.89 -4.47 -8.61
CA ARG A 550 -9.54 -3.73 -9.82
C ARG A 550 -10.75 -3.68 -10.74
N PHE A 551 -11.16 -2.47 -11.12
CA PHE A 551 -12.13 -2.20 -12.22
C PHE A 551 -11.75 -2.90 -13.54
N SER A 552 -10.51 -3.32 -13.65
CA SER A 552 -9.85 -3.71 -14.88
C SER A 552 -10.50 -4.90 -15.59
N TRP A 553 -11.25 -5.82 -14.98
CA TRP A 553 -11.72 -7.03 -15.69
C TRP A 553 -12.62 -6.82 -16.94
N PHE A 554 -13.31 -5.68 -17.07
CA PHE A 554 -14.09 -5.39 -18.29
C PHE A 554 -13.25 -4.79 -19.43
N VAL A 555 -12.10 -4.17 -19.13
CA VAL A 555 -11.25 -3.44 -20.11
C VAL A 555 -9.82 -3.99 -20.17
N ASN A 556 -9.23 -4.29 -19.01
CA ASN A 556 -7.89 -4.81 -18.73
C ASN A 556 -7.94 -6.06 -17.81
N ARG A 557 -8.24 -7.25 -18.35
CA ARG A 557 -8.24 -8.49 -17.54
C ARG A 557 -6.82 -8.77 -16.99
N PRO A 558 -6.67 -9.17 -15.71
CA PRO A 558 -5.39 -9.66 -15.22
C PRO A 558 -5.00 -10.88 -16.03
N VAL A 559 -3.71 -11.02 -16.28
CA VAL A 559 -3.16 -12.11 -17.08
C VAL A 559 -2.61 -13.13 -16.12
N ILE A 560 -3.11 -14.36 -16.20
CA ILE A 560 -2.50 -15.48 -15.50
C ILE A 560 -1.44 -16.04 -16.45
N TYR A 561 -0.19 -16.04 -16.01
CA TYR A 561 0.86 -16.75 -16.73
C TYR A 561 0.68 -18.24 -16.49
N HIS A 562 0.36 -18.97 -17.56
CA HIS A 562 0.10 -20.41 -17.47
C HIS A 562 1.33 -21.29 -17.78
N GLY A 563 2.41 -20.68 -18.28
CA GLY A 563 3.49 -21.44 -18.92
C GLY A 563 3.05 -22.10 -20.22
N ILE A 564 3.95 -22.88 -20.80
CA ILE A 564 3.66 -23.68 -22.00
C ILE A 564 2.64 -24.76 -21.60
N PHE A 565 1.58 -24.91 -22.40
CA PHE A 565 0.47 -25.86 -22.18
C PHE A 565 -0.30 -25.75 -20.85
N GLY A 566 -0.01 -24.78 -19.98
CA GLY A 566 -0.62 -24.72 -18.65
C GLY A 566 0.17 -25.46 -17.57
N GLU A 567 1.42 -25.79 -17.85
CA GLU A 567 2.30 -26.57 -16.96
C GLU A 567 3.45 -25.74 -16.38
N GLY A 568 3.31 -24.40 -16.36
CA GLY A 568 4.27 -23.56 -15.65
C GLY A 568 4.35 -23.93 -14.16
N PHE A 569 5.57 -24.12 -13.65
CA PHE A 569 5.82 -24.45 -12.23
C PHE A 569 5.37 -23.34 -11.27
N PHE A 570 5.36 -22.08 -11.71
CA PHE A 570 4.85 -20.93 -10.96
C PHE A 570 3.92 -20.13 -11.86
N GLN A 571 2.60 -20.28 -11.66
CA GLN A 571 1.60 -19.59 -12.47
C GLN A 571 1.09 -18.36 -11.73
N SER A 572 1.71 -17.22 -12.02
CA SER A 572 1.39 -15.98 -11.34
C SER A 572 0.29 -15.17 -12.03
N ILE A 573 -0.55 -14.55 -11.21
CA ILE A 573 -1.48 -13.52 -11.67
C ILE A 573 -0.72 -12.19 -11.76
N TYR A 574 -0.56 -11.69 -12.99
CA TYR A 574 -0.03 -10.37 -13.25
C TYR A 574 -1.19 -9.40 -13.29
N PRO A 575 -1.28 -8.50 -12.31
CA PRO A 575 -2.49 -7.75 -12.16
C PRO A 575 -2.36 -6.50 -13.06
N ALA A 576 -3.40 -6.22 -13.85
CA ALA A 576 -3.32 -5.15 -14.84
C ALA A 576 -3.23 -3.76 -14.15
N PRO A 577 -2.50 -2.80 -14.73
CA PRO A 577 -2.42 -1.44 -14.20
C PRO A 577 -3.82 -0.82 -14.08
N GLN A 578 -3.97 0.15 -13.18
CA GLN A 578 -5.21 0.91 -13.05
C GLN A 578 -5.62 1.46 -14.42
N SER A 579 -6.90 1.34 -14.73
CA SER A 579 -7.41 1.81 -16.02
C SER A 579 -7.44 3.34 -16.02
N ASP A 580 -6.58 3.96 -16.82
CA ASP A 580 -6.59 5.41 -17.05
C ASP A 580 -7.97 5.89 -17.54
N VAL A 581 -8.68 5.05 -18.30
CA VAL A 581 -10.06 5.30 -18.75
C VAL A 581 -11.00 5.41 -17.55
N ALA A 582 -10.93 4.50 -16.58
CA ALA A 582 -11.79 4.55 -15.40
C ALA A 582 -11.51 5.78 -14.53
N ALA A 583 -10.22 6.09 -14.33
CA ALA A 583 -9.80 7.30 -13.64
C ALA A 583 -10.33 8.56 -14.35
N TYR A 584 -10.32 8.57 -15.68
CA TYR A 584 -10.87 9.66 -16.48
C TYR A 584 -12.40 9.76 -16.40
N LEU A 585 -13.13 8.64 -16.51
CA LEU A 585 -14.59 8.60 -16.39
C LEU A 585 -15.09 9.06 -15.01
N SER A 586 -14.29 8.85 -13.96
CA SER A 586 -14.59 9.32 -12.60
C SER A 586 -13.98 10.69 -12.29
N SER A 587 -13.35 11.35 -13.26
CA SER A 587 -12.71 12.66 -13.05
C SER A 587 -13.72 13.80 -12.98
N ILE A 588 -13.34 14.88 -12.29
CA ILE A 588 -14.19 16.07 -12.20
C ILE A 588 -14.27 16.81 -13.54
N GLU A 589 -13.24 16.69 -14.39
CA GLU A 589 -13.21 17.21 -15.76
C GLU A 589 -14.26 16.53 -16.63
N TRP A 590 -14.35 15.21 -16.54
CA TRP A 590 -15.40 14.44 -17.21
C TRP A 590 -16.78 14.83 -16.72
N PHE A 591 -16.95 14.99 -15.41
CA PHE A 591 -18.24 15.38 -14.84
C PHE A 591 -18.65 16.81 -15.23
N ALA A 592 -17.70 17.76 -15.21
CA ALA A 592 -17.92 19.13 -15.64
C ALA A 592 -18.28 19.21 -17.13
N LEU A 593 -17.58 18.45 -17.99
CA LEU A 593 -17.90 18.34 -19.41
C LEU A 593 -19.30 17.72 -19.60
N THR A 594 -19.64 16.69 -18.83
CA THR A 594 -20.96 16.05 -18.84
C THR A 594 -22.07 17.07 -18.54
N ILE A 595 -21.92 17.87 -17.47
CA ILE A 595 -22.88 18.93 -17.11
C ILE A 595 -22.97 19.99 -18.19
N PHE A 596 -21.83 20.42 -18.74
CA PHE A 596 -21.79 21.41 -19.82
C PHE A 596 -22.56 20.92 -21.06
N LEU A 597 -22.37 19.65 -21.44
CA LEU A 597 -23.09 19.04 -22.56
C LEU A 597 -24.58 18.82 -22.27
N PHE A 598 -24.99 18.55 -21.02
CA PHE A 598 -26.40 18.59 -20.64
C PHE A 598 -27.00 19.98 -20.86
N GLY A 599 -26.28 21.04 -20.46
CA GLY A 599 -26.68 22.42 -20.70
C GLY A 599 -26.82 22.74 -22.20
N LEU A 600 -25.86 22.34 -23.01
CA LEU A 600 -25.94 22.46 -24.47
C LEU A 600 -27.09 21.64 -25.07
N GLY A 601 -27.38 20.46 -24.51
CA GLY A 601 -28.48 19.59 -24.93
C GLY A 601 -29.87 20.20 -24.75
N ILE A 602 -30.03 21.24 -23.92
CA ILE A 602 -31.26 22.02 -23.83
C ILE A 602 -31.54 22.69 -25.18
N PHE A 603 -30.51 23.29 -25.78
CA PHE A 603 -30.59 24.05 -27.03
C PHE A 603 -30.38 23.18 -28.28
N LEU A 604 -29.64 22.08 -28.16
CA LEU A 604 -29.30 21.17 -29.24
C LEU A 604 -29.78 19.75 -28.89
N PRO A 605 -31.05 19.40 -29.17
CA PRO A 605 -31.62 18.10 -28.77
C PRO A 605 -30.83 16.89 -29.30
N ALA A 606 -30.22 17.00 -30.48
CA ALA A 606 -29.38 15.96 -31.06
C ALA A 606 -28.16 15.59 -30.20
N LEU A 607 -27.67 16.51 -29.37
CA LEU A 607 -26.53 16.28 -28.48
C LEU A 607 -26.91 15.64 -27.15
N ARG A 608 -28.21 15.50 -26.81
CA ARG A 608 -28.65 14.99 -25.50
C ARG A 608 -28.17 13.57 -25.20
N ILE A 609 -27.99 12.73 -26.22
CA ILE A 609 -27.54 11.35 -26.03
C ILE A 609 -26.11 11.27 -25.47
N VAL A 610 -25.25 12.23 -25.82
CA VAL A 610 -23.84 12.24 -25.42
C VAL A 610 -23.66 12.32 -23.90
N PRO A 611 -24.21 13.32 -23.18
CA PRO A 611 -24.05 13.39 -21.73
C PRO A 611 -24.75 12.23 -20.99
N TYR A 612 -25.83 11.64 -21.54
CA TYR A 612 -26.39 10.41 -20.97
C TYR A 612 -25.41 9.24 -21.03
N LEU A 613 -24.74 9.04 -22.17
CA LEU A 613 -23.71 8.00 -22.31
C LEU A 613 -22.51 8.28 -21.40
N MET A 614 -22.10 9.54 -21.25
CA MET A 614 -21.01 9.93 -20.35
C MET A 614 -21.33 9.67 -18.87
N LEU A 615 -22.54 10.01 -18.43
CA LEU A 615 -23.03 9.69 -17.08
C LEU A 615 -23.14 8.18 -16.89
N GLY A 616 -23.65 7.46 -17.90
CA GLY A 616 -23.71 6.00 -17.92
C GLY A 616 -22.34 5.35 -17.70
N GLY A 617 -21.29 5.84 -18.37
CA GLY A 617 -19.91 5.39 -18.16
C GLY A 617 -19.43 5.57 -16.71
N THR A 618 -19.76 6.71 -16.10
CA THR A 618 -19.42 7.01 -14.69
C THR A 618 -20.16 6.06 -13.74
N LEU A 619 -21.45 5.81 -13.99
CA LEU A 619 -22.26 4.89 -13.19
C LEU A 619 -21.80 3.44 -13.33
N CYS A 620 -21.37 3.01 -14.52
CA CYS A 620 -20.77 1.69 -14.73
C CYS A 620 -19.51 1.50 -13.87
N VAL A 621 -18.69 2.56 -13.71
CA VAL A 621 -17.53 2.52 -12.81
C VAL A 621 -17.98 2.34 -11.35
N ALA A 622 -18.94 3.13 -10.87
CA ALA A 622 -19.46 2.97 -9.51
C ALA A 622 -20.12 1.60 -9.26
N LEU A 623 -20.91 1.10 -10.23
CA LEU A 623 -21.56 -0.20 -10.18
C LEU A 623 -20.55 -1.35 -10.07
N SER A 624 -19.38 -1.21 -10.70
CA SER A 624 -18.34 -2.23 -10.58
C SER A 624 -17.84 -2.42 -9.14
N TYR A 625 -17.74 -1.33 -8.37
CA TYR A 625 -17.36 -1.37 -6.96
C TYR A 625 -18.46 -2.04 -6.13
N MET A 626 -19.73 -1.76 -6.43
CA MET A 626 -20.87 -2.43 -5.79
C MET A 626 -20.78 -3.96 -5.88
N VAL A 627 -20.39 -4.49 -7.04
CA VAL A 627 -20.33 -5.93 -7.29
C VAL A 627 -19.12 -6.57 -6.60
N ARG A 628 -18.02 -5.84 -6.45
CA ARG A 628 -16.71 -6.41 -6.02
C ARG A 628 -16.27 -6.01 -4.62
N ALA A 629 -16.96 -5.09 -3.97
CA ALA A 629 -16.63 -4.66 -2.62
C ALA A 629 -16.64 -5.85 -1.65
N GLN A 630 -15.56 -5.95 -0.87
CA GLN A 630 -15.45 -6.92 0.21
C GLN A 630 -16.11 -6.33 1.46
N ILE A 631 -17.37 -6.68 1.66
CA ILE A 631 -18.14 -6.31 2.84
C ILE A 631 -18.17 -7.53 3.76
N GLU A 632 -18.01 -7.32 5.07
CA GLU A 632 -18.15 -8.42 6.04
C GLU A 632 -19.46 -9.19 5.82
N PRO A 633 -19.45 -10.54 5.77
CA PRO A 633 -20.62 -11.33 5.41
C PRO A 633 -21.89 -11.02 6.21
N LYS A 634 -21.72 -10.66 7.49
CA LYS A 634 -22.82 -10.27 8.39
C LYS A 634 -23.54 -8.97 7.98
N PHE A 635 -22.91 -8.12 7.17
CA PHE A 635 -23.42 -6.83 6.70
C PHE A 635 -23.60 -6.74 5.18
N ASP A 636 -23.19 -7.76 4.43
CA ASP A 636 -23.28 -7.79 2.98
C ASP A 636 -24.74 -7.93 2.51
N THR A 637 -25.40 -6.79 2.36
CA THR A 637 -26.78 -6.65 1.90
C THR A 637 -26.84 -5.78 0.66
N VAL A 638 -27.94 -5.87 -0.11
CA VAL A 638 -28.17 -4.98 -1.27
C VAL A 638 -28.07 -3.51 -0.88
N ARG A 639 -28.59 -3.14 0.31
CA ARG A 639 -28.51 -1.76 0.84
C ARG A 639 -27.06 -1.34 1.11
N ALA A 640 -26.26 -2.21 1.72
CA ALA A 640 -24.84 -1.95 1.96
C ALA A 640 -24.06 -1.77 0.65
N ARG A 641 -24.29 -2.65 -0.32
CA ARG A 641 -23.68 -2.56 -1.65
C ARG A 641 -24.04 -1.27 -2.39
N LEU A 642 -25.31 -0.84 -2.34
CA LEU A 642 -25.74 0.44 -2.91
C LEU A 642 -25.05 1.64 -2.24
N LEU A 643 -24.80 1.59 -0.93
CA LEU A 643 -24.03 2.62 -0.24
C LEU A 643 -22.58 2.65 -0.72
N VAL A 644 -21.92 1.50 -0.91
CA VAL A 644 -20.57 1.44 -1.48
C VAL A 644 -20.53 2.02 -2.90
N MET A 645 -21.55 1.72 -3.72
CA MET A 645 -21.71 2.33 -5.05
C MET A 645 -21.77 3.86 -4.95
N LEU A 646 -22.59 4.39 -4.05
CA LEU A 646 -22.73 5.83 -3.82
C LEU A 646 -21.40 6.44 -3.37
N LEU A 647 -20.69 5.80 -2.43
CA LEU A 647 -19.40 6.28 -1.96
C LEU A 647 -18.35 6.28 -3.09
N ALA A 648 -18.32 5.23 -3.93
CA ALA A 648 -17.44 5.16 -5.09
C ALA A 648 -17.77 6.23 -6.16
N PHE A 649 -19.02 6.68 -6.24
CA PHE A 649 -19.43 7.78 -7.11
C PHE A 649 -19.08 9.16 -6.54
N VAL A 650 -19.34 9.39 -5.24
CA VAL A 650 -19.17 10.70 -4.58
C VAL A 650 -17.71 11.00 -4.25
N GLN A 651 -16.94 9.99 -3.85
CA GLN A 651 -15.55 10.16 -3.41
C GLN A 651 -14.67 10.89 -4.45
N PRO A 652 -14.63 10.50 -5.73
CA PRO A 652 -13.81 11.17 -6.73
C PRO A 652 -14.21 12.63 -6.95
N LEU A 653 -15.50 12.95 -6.82
CA LEU A 653 -16.02 14.31 -6.97
C LEU A 653 -15.59 15.20 -5.80
N VAL A 654 -15.71 14.72 -4.56
CA VAL A 654 -15.29 15.48 -3.37
C VAL A 654 -13.78 15.71 -3.37
N ARG A 655 -12.99 14.65 -3.61
CA ARG A 655 -11.53 14.73 -3.70
C ARG A 655 -11.10 15.64 -4.86
N GLY A 656 -11.71 15.47 -6.03
CA GLY A 656 -11.44 16.27 -7.22
C GLY A 656 -11.78 17.74 -7.02
N PHE A 657 -12.92 18.05 -6.39
CA PHE A 657 -13.33 19.42 -6.09
C PHE A 657 -12.32 20.09 -5.17
N SER A 658 -11.97 19.45 -4.04
CA SER A 658 -10.99 19.98 -3.11
C SER A 658 -9.63 20.17 -3.76
N ARG A 659 -9.17 19.21 -4.56
CA ARG A 659 -7.93 19.32 -5.34
C ARG A 659 -7.95 20.52 -6.27
N TYR A 660 -9.02 20.71 -7.03
CA TYR A 660 -9.13 21.82 -7.98
C TYR A 660 -9.20 23.18 -7.29
N PHE A 661 -10.00 23.32 -6.23
CA PHE A 661 -10.12 24.57 -5.50
C PHE A 661 -8.86 24.91 -4.73
N THR A 662 -8.22 23.92 -4.09
CA THR A 662 -6.91 24.07 -3.46
C THR A 662 -5.88 24.48 -4.50
N TRP A 663 -5.84 23.81 -5.66
CA TRP A 663 -4.94 24.18 -6.74
C TRP A 663 -5.15 25.62 -7.20
N LEU A 664 -6.40 26.09 -7.35
CA LEU A 664 -6.70 27.48 -7.73
C LEU A 664 -6.39 28.50 -6.63
N ARG A 665 -6.46 28.10 -5.36
CA ARG A 665 -6.13 28.93 -4.20
C ARG A 665 -4.61 29.04 -4.01
N PHE A 666 -3.89 27.92 -4.06
CA PHE A 666 -2.44 27.81 -3.84
C PHE A 666 -1.60 28.07 -5.10
N LYS A 667 -2.18 28.10 -6.30
CA LYS A 667 -1.50 28.62 -7.52
C LYS A 667 -1.14 30.10 -7.47
N ARG A 668 -1.65 30.84 -6.48
CA ARG A 668 -1.56 32.29 -6.46
C ARG A 668 -0.28 32.68 -5.75
N THR A 669 0.66 33.24 -6.50
CA THR A 669 1.67 34.08 -5.88
C THR A 669 0.94 35.31 -5.30
N PRO A 670 1.12 35.64 -4.02
CA PRO A 670 0.43 36.75 -3.38
C PRO A 670 0.55 38.05 -4.20
N ALA A 671 -0.55 38.81 -4.32
CA ALA A 671 -0.57 39.99 -5.19
C ALA A 671 0.43 41.08 -4.76
N ASN A 672 0.77 41.13 -3.47
CA ASN A 672 1.84 41.95 -2.90
C ASN A 672 3.22 41.53 -3.44
N VAL A 673 3.50 40.24 -3.64
CA VAL A 673 4.77 39.75 -4.21
C VAL A 673 4.89 40.12 -5.69
N ILE A 674 3.80 40.02 -6.44
CA ILE A 674 3.77 40.43 -7.87
C ILE A 674 3.88 41.97 -8.01
N ARG A 675 3.43 42.74 -7.00
CA ARG A 675 3.48 44.21 -6.99
C ARG A 675 4.75 44.80 -6.36
N LYS A 676 5.49 44.02 -5.56
CA LYS A 676 6.75 44.44 -4.94
C LYS A 676 7.82 44.49 -6.04
N HIS A 677 8.37 45.66 -6.27
CA HIS A 677 9.52 45.83 -7.16
C HIS A 677 10.75 45.98 -6.26
N GLU A 678 11.78 45.17 -6.47
CA GLU A 678 13.06 45.40 -5.81
C GLU A 678 13.86 46.45 -6.57
N HIS A 679 14.43 47.39 -5.81
CA HIS A 679 15.34 48.37 -6.37
C HIS A 679 16.75 47.78 -6.41
N LEU A 680 17.19 47.35 -7.59
CA LEU A 680 18.62 47.14 -7.84
C LEU A 680 19.37 48.46 -7.55
N PRO A 681 20.59 48.41 -6.97
CA PRO A 681 21.34 49.60 -6.54
C PRO A 681 21.62 50.63 -7.65
N GLN A 682 21.49 50.25 -8.92
CA GLN A 682 21.58 51.16 -10.06
C GLN A 682 20.26 51.22 -10.80
N ARG A 683 19.73 52.44 -10.92
CA ARG A 683 18.51 52.84 -11.61
C ARG A 683 18.61 52.69 -13.14
N ASP A 684 19.05 51.54 -13.62
CA ASP A 684 19.08 51.26 -15.04
C ASP A 684 17.75 50.65 -15.46
N ARG A 685 16.89 51.47 -16.08
CA ARG A 685 15.61 51.03 -16.66
C ARG A 685 15.80 49.71 -17.40
N PHE A 686 14.97 48.71 -17.09
CA PHE A 686 14.95 47.37 -17.70
C PHE A 686 14.76 47.41 -19.23
N ALA A 687 15.80 47.79 -19.97
CA ALA A 687 15.79 47.91 -21.42
C ALA A 687 16.19 46.57 -22.06
N GLY A 688 15.19 45.82 -22.54
CA GLY A 688 15.37 44.54 -23.25
C GLY A 688 14.06 43.76 -23.35
N GLY A 689 13.95 42.86 -24.35
CA GLY A 689 12.73 42.07 -24.55
C GLY A 689 12.43 41.16 -23.35
N LEU A 690 11.21 41.24 -22.80
CA LEU A 690 10.76 40.45 -21.63
C LEU A 690 10.91 38.93 -21.80
N SER A 691 10.93 38.44 -23.05
CA SER A 691 10.98 37.01 -23.35
C SER A 691 12.39 36.41 -23.35
N ARG A 692 13.45 37.23 -23.38
CA ARG A 692 14.84 36.73 -23.47
C ARG A 692 15.78 37.57 -22.60
N ARG A 693 16.59 36.90 -21.79
CA ARG A 693 17.71 37.48 -21.01
C ARG A 693 19.00 36.74 -21.35
N VAL A 694 20.12 37.43 -21.20
CA VAL A 694 21.45 36.92 -21.53
C VAL A 694 22.41 37.42 -20.46
N PHE A 695 23.22 36.51 -19.93
CA PHE A 695 24.14 36.74 -18.83
C PHE A 695 25.52 36.15 -19.16
N TRP A 696 26.57 36.82 -18.73
CA TRP A 696 27.97 36.45 -18.93
C TRP A 696 28.65 36.22 -17.58
N SER A 697 29.58 35.26 -17.53
CA SER A 697 30.48 35.04 -16.40
C SER A 697 31.88 34.71 -16.90
N ASP A 698 32.88 35.37 -16.34
CA ASP A 698 34.29 35.05 -16.53
C ASP A 698 34.82 34.04 -15.49
N GLN A 699 34.03 33.68 -14.48
CA GLN A 699 34.40 32.79 -13.36
C GLN A 699 33.79 31.37 -13.47
N GLY A 700 33.23 30.98 -14.61
CA GLY A 700 32.65 29.64 -14.81
C GLY A 700 31.28 29.43 -14.16
N ARG A 701 30.64 30.48 -13.66
CA ARG A 701 29.29 30.41 -13.10
C ARG A 701 28.27 30.18 -14.21
N ASP A 702 27.75 28.97 -14.29
CA ASP A 702 26.84 28.52 -15.34
C ASP A 702 25.35 28.66 -14.93
N ARG A 703 24.47 27.97 -15.67
CA ARG A 703 23.03 27.93 -15.40
C ARG A 703 22.68 27.37 -14.01
N HIS A 704 23.50 26.50 -13.42
CA HIS A 704 23.19 25.88 -12.13
C HIS A 704 23.23 26.91 -11.01
N TYR A 705 24.20 27.83 -11.04
CA TYR A 705 24.25 28.97 -10.11
C TYR A 705 23.05 29.90 -10.29
N LEU A 706 22.68 30.19 -11.54
CA LEU A 706 21.50 31.02 -11.83
C LEU A 706 20.21 30.38 -11.33
N LEU A 707 20.02 29.08 -11.59
CA LEU A 707 18.85 28.34 -11.16
C LEU A 707 18.81 28.23 -9.63
N GLY A 708 19.92 27.95 -8.97
CA GLY A 708 20.02 27.92 -7.51
C GLY A 708 19.61 29.24 -6.85
N ALA A 709 20.16 30.37 -7.34
CA ALA A 709 19.77 31.70 -6.87
C ALA A 709 18.31 32.05 -7.21
N THR A 710 17.81 31.56 -8.35
CA THR A 710 16.41 31.74 -8.74
C THR A 710 15.48 30.99 -7.77
N PHE A 711 15.81 29.74 -7.40
CA PHE A 711 15.02 28.97 -6.42
C PHE A 711 15.01 29.64 -5.05
N GLN A 712 16.18 30.05 -4.53
CA GLN A 712 16.26 30.79 -3.26
C GLN A 712 15.38 32.04 -3.25
N LEU A 713 15.44 32.85 -4.32
CA LEU A 713 14.59 34.04 -4.43
C LEU A 713 13.10 33.72 -4.54
N LEU A 714 12.75 32.67 -5.29
CA LEU A 714 11.37 32.21 -5.39
C LEU A 714 10.86 31.79 -4.00
N ASP A 715 11.67 31.08 -3.21
CA ASP A 715 11.31 30.65 -1.86
C ASP A 715 11.23 31.84 -0.87
N GLU A 716 12.23 32.73 -0.87
CA GLU A 716 12.28 33.94 -0.02
C GLU A 716 11.09 34.88 -0.25
N GLU A 717 10.72 35.09 -1.52
CA GLU A 717 9.58 35.93 -1.88
C GLU A 717 8.24 35.18 -1.82
N GLY A 718 8.23 33.87 -1.54
CA GLY A 718 7.03 33.05 -1.42
C GLY A 718 6.29 32.81 -2.76
N TRP A 719 7.02 32.71 -3.86
CA TRP A 719 6.50 32.31 -5.16
C TRP A 719 6.09 30.85 -5.15
N ARG A 720 5.04 30.54 -5.92
CA ARG A 720 4.65 29.16 -6.17
C ARG A 720 5.13 28.76 -7.55
N TYR A 721 5.91 27.69 -7.61
CA TYR A 721 6.52 27.19 -8.86
C TYR A 721 6.53 25.66 -8.89
N SER A 722 6.84 25.11 -10.05
CA SER A 722 7.17 23.69 -10.23
C SER A 722 8.46 23.57 -11.02
N THR A 723 9.27 22.59 -10.67
CA THR A 723 10.53 22.26 -11.33
C THR A 723 10.33 21.26 -12.46
N ASP A 724 11.30 21.21 -13.37
CA ASP A 724 11.32 20.21 -14.43
C ASP A 724 11.40 18.79 -13.85
N SER A 725 10.61 17.89 -14.46
CA SER A 725 10.61 16.46 -14.22
C SER A 725 11.63 15.68 -15.07
N GLY A 726 12.42 16.36 -15.90
CA GLY A 726 13.32 15.77 -16.90
C GLY A 726 12.65 15.49 -18.25
N TRP A 727 11.36 15.80 -18.38
CA TRP A 727 10.55 15.55 -19.59
C TRP A 727 9.91 16.81 -20.16
N ASN A 728 10.14 17.99 -19.54
CA ASN A 728 9.56 19.24 -20.02
C ASN A 728 10.56 20.02 -20.89
N GLU A 729 10.03 20.89 -21.75
CA GLU A 729 10.85 21.85 -22.50
C GLU A 729 11.27 23.08 -21.67
N TRP A 730 11.00 23.10 -20.37
CA TRP A 730 11.22 24.24 -19.47
C TRP A 730 11.81 23.76 -18.15
N ASP A 731 12.61 24.61 -17.50
CA ASP A 731 13.31 24.30 -16.24
C ASP A 731 12.44 24.61 -15.01
N ILE A 732 11.75 25.75 -15.06
CA ILE A 732 10.87 26.22 -13.97
C ILE A 732 9.55 26.73 -14.56
N GLN A 733 8.42 26.33 -14.00
CA GLN A 733 7.11 26.94 -14.25
C GLN A 733 6.67 27.72 -13.02
N ILE A 734 6.61 29.05 -13.15
CA ILE A 734 6.21 29.96 -12.09
C ILE A 734 4.72 30.28 -12.23
N TYR A 735 3.94 30.01 -11.19
CA TYR A 735 2.50 30.25 -11.14
C TYR A 735 2.21 31.68 -10.70
N GLY A 736 1.64 32.48 -11.60
CA GLY A 736 1.40 33.90 -11.35
C GLY A 736 0.02 34.18 -10.79
N ASN A 737 -1.00 34.10 -11.63
CA ASN A 737 -2.37 34.46 -11.28
C ASN A 737 -3.40 33.48 -11.87
N PHE A 738 -4.69 33.76 -11.68
CA PHE A 738 -5.80 32.95 -12.19
C PHE A 738 -5.80 32.76 -13.72
N TRP A 739 -5.04 33.58 -14.44
CA TRP A 739 -5.06 33.67 -15.89
C TRP A 739 -3.77 33.17 -16.56
N TRP A 740 -2.63 33.34 -15.89
CA TRP A 740 -1.32 33.12 -16.51
C TRP A 740 -0.31 32.48 -15.55
N SER A 741 0.53 31.64 -16.14
CA SER A 741 1.81 31.18 -15.59
C SER A 741 2.95 31.59 -16.53
N THR A 742 4.18 31.61 -16.03
CA THR A 742 5.37 31.88 -16.85
C THR A 742 6.33 30.70 -16.74
N THR A 743 6.78 30.16 -17.87
CA THR A 743 7.83 29.14 -17.90
C THR A 743 9.18 29.78 -18.22
N LEU A 744 10.21 29.24 -17.59
CA LEU A 744 11.60 29.66 -17.68
C LEU A 744 12.41 28.49 -18.25
N GLN A 745 13.19 28.77 -19.29
CA GLN A 745 14.09 27.81 -19.94
C GLN A 745 15.47 28.44 -20.05
N THR A 746 16.52 27.72 -19.65
CA THR A 746 17.90 28.20 -19.62
C THR A 746 18.83 27.33 -20.46
N VAL A 747 19.91 27.94 -20.94
CA VAL A 747 21.02 27.23 -21.62
C VAL A 747 22.32 27.98 -21.33
N THR A 748 23.42 27.25 -21.15
CA THR A 748 24.77 27.84 -21.02
C THR A 748 25.63 27.43 -22.19
N GLU A 749 26.27 28.41 -22.81
CA GLU A 749 27.31 28.21 -23.82
C GLU A 749 28.68 28.39 -23.17
N TYR A 750 29.59 27.45 -23.38
CA TYR A 750 30.95 27.49 -22.84
C TYR A 750 31.92 28.06 -23.89
N HIS A 751 32.70 29.07 -23.50
CA HIS A 751 33.60 29.82 -24.38
C HIS A 751 35.10 29.61 -24.05
N GLY A 752 35.42 28.62 -23.21
CA GLY A 752 36.80 28.30 -22.80
C GLY A 752 37.34 29.21 -21.69
N GLY A 753 38.35 28.74 -20.94
CA GLY A 753 38.99 29.51 -19.86
C GLY A 753 38.04 29.93 -18.73
N GLY A 754 37.05 29.09 -18.40
CA GLY A 754 36.00 29.41 -17.42
C GLY A 754 34.95 30.41 -17.91
N LYS A 755 35.02 30.90 -19.14
CA LYS A 755 34.04 31.88 -19.65
C LYS A 755 32.77 31.17 -20.11
N CYS A 756 31.61 31.67 -19.68
CA CYS A 756 30.33 31.10 -20.08
C CYS A 756 29.24 32.17 -20.26
N LEU A 757 28.32 31.87 -21.18
CA LEU A 757 27.21 32.74 -21.58
C LEU A 757 25.88 32.00 -21.35
N THR A 758 25.14 32.41 -20.32
CA THR A 758 23.85 31.81 -19.97
C THR A 758 22.69 32.62 -20.56
N ARG A 759 21.81 31.95 -21.31
CA ARG A 759 20.59 32.55 -21.88
C ARG A 759 19.38 32.04 -21.14
N VAL A 760 18.42 32.94 -20.89
CA VAL A 760 17.13 32.60 -20.30
C VAL A 760 16.02 33.01 -21.25
N ARG A 761 15.03 32.13 -21.43
CA ARG A 761 13.82 32.36 -22.21
C ARG A 761 12.61 32.28 -21.29
N LEU A 762 11.76 33.30 -21.36
CA LEU A 762 10.50 33.36 -20.63
C LEU A 762 9.31 33.24 -21.59
N ARG A 763 8.40 32.29 -21.35
CA ARG A 763 7.16 32.11 -22.12
C ARG A 763 5.95 32.23 -21.20
N SER A 764 4.90 32.91 -21.67
CA SER A 764 3.63 33.00 -20.94
C SER A 764 2.76 31.81 -21.33
N ARG A 765 2.17 31.14 -20.35
CA ARG A 765 1.35 29.94 -20.53
C ARG A 765 -0.03 30.17 -19.93
N LEU A 766 -1.07 29.94 -20.74
CA LEU A 766 -2.47 29.95 -20.31
C LEU A 766 -2.68 28.83 -19.30
N VAL A 767 -3.36 29.14 -18.20
CA VAL A 767 -3.80 28.11 -17.25
C VAL A 767 -5.16 27.56 -17.68
N THR A 768 -5.50 26.35 -17.26
CA THR A 768 -6.72 25.62 -17.66
C THR A 768 -8.00 26.43 -17.49
N THR A 769 -8.13 27.22 -16.42
CA THR A 769 -9.29 28.09 -16.20
C THR A 769 -9.46 29.12 -17.30
N THR A 770 -8.37 29.70 -17.82
CA THR A 770 -8.44 30.67 -18.91
C THR A 770 -8.91 30.02 -20.20
N ILE A 771 -8.48 28.78 -20.45
CA ILE A 771 -8.93 28.00 -21.60
C ILE A 771 -10.44 27.72 -21.49
N ILE A 772 -10.91 27.24 -20.33
CA ILE A 772 -12.33 26.95 -20.08
C ILE A 772 -13.19 28.20 -20.24
N PHE A 773 -12.81 29.32 -19.60
CA PHE A 773 -13.55 30.59 -19.72
C PHE A 773 -13.61 31.10 -21.16
N ASN A 774 -12.50 31.04 -21.91
CA ASN A 774 -12.51 31.43 -23.32
C ASN A 774 -13.37 30.49 -24.15
N LEU A 775 -13.32 29.17 -23.90
CA LEU A 775 -14.12 28.19 -24.63
C LEU A 775 -15.62 28.42 -24.40
N ILE A 776 -16.05 28.66 -23.15
CA ILE A 776 -17.44 29.03 -22.82
C ILE A 776 -17.84 30.35 -23.49
N ALA A 777 -17.02 31.40 -23.33
CA ALA A 777 -17.31 32.71 -23.90
C ALA A 777 -17.43 32.66 -25.43
N VAL A 778 -16.49 32.00 -26.11
CA VAL A 778 -16.52 31.81 -27.57
C VAL A 778 -17.71 30.97 -27.99
N SER A 779 -18.06 29.92 -27.25
CA SER A 779 -19.22 29.07 -27.57
C SER A 779 -20.53 29.86 -27.48
N LEU A 780 -20.69 30.68 -26.44
CA LEU A 780 -21.84 31.58 -26.29
C LEU A 780 -21.90 32.64 -27.38
N LEU A 781 -20.75 33.21 -27.78
CA LEU A 781 -20.66 34.15 -28.88
C LEU A 781 -21.06 33.51 -30.21
N ILE A 782 -20.51 32.34 -30.53
CA ILE A 782 -20.84 31.59 -31.74
C ILE A 782 -22.34 31.26 -31.76
N TYR A 783 -22.88 30.72 -30.66
CA TYR A 783 -24.30 30.40 -30.56
C TYR A 783 -25.19 31.64 -30.79
N ARG A 784 -24.84 32.78 -30.19
CA ARG A 784 -25.59 34.02 -30.38
C ARG A 784 -25.51 34.51 -31.82
N GLN A 785 -24.32 34.49 -32.42
CA GLN A 785 -24.12 34.92 -33.82
C GLN A 785 -24.83 34.00 -34.83
N LEU A 786 -24.95 32.70 -34.54
CA LEU A 786 -25.67 31.74 -35.40
C LEU A 786 -27.20 31.88 -35.31
N ASN A 787 -27.74 32.44 -34.23
CA ASN A 787 -29.19 32.61 -34.03
C ASN A 787 -29.71 34.01 -34.40
N ILE A 788 -28.85 34.88 -34.92
CA ILE A 788 -29.21 36.22 -35.36
C ILE A 788 -28.91 36.33 -36.86
N SER A 789 -29.79 36.97 -37.62
CA SER A 789 -29.67 37.12 -39.08
C SER A 789 -28.57 38.09 -39.54
N HIS A 790 -27.88 38.74 -38.60
CA HIS A 790 -26.84 39.74 -38.86
C HIS A 790 -25.75 39.66 -37.78
N VAL A 791 -24.52 40.06 -38.13
CA VAL A 791 -23.39 40.03 -37.19
C VAL A 791 -23.52 41.17 -36.17
N GLU A 792 -23.79 40.83 -34.91
CA GLU A 792 -23.96 41.81 -33.84
C GLU A 792 -22.62 42.12 -33.14
N LEU A 793 -21.94 43.20 -33.58
CA LEU A 793 -20.63 43.62 -33.06
C LEU A 793 -20.63 43.91 -31.55
N TRP A 794 -21.74 44.38 -30.99
CA TRP A 794 -21.87 44.71 -29.56
C TRP A 794 -21.69 43.50 -28.64
N SER A 795 -22.01 42.29 -29.12
CA SER A 795 -21.77 41.06 -28.36
C SER A 795 -20.28 40.69 -28.28
N ILE A 796 -19.45 41.15 -29.23
CA ILE A 796 -18.02 40.83 -29.34
C ILE A 796 -17.16 41.78 -28.47
N VAL A 797 -17.61 43.02 -28.29
CA VAL A 797 -16.88 44.06 -27.53
C VAL A 797 -16.49 43.62 -26.11
N PRO A 798 -17.39 43.04 -25.28
CA PRO A 798 -17.03 42.58 -23.93
C PRO A 798 -15.93 41.51 -23.95
N TYR A 799 -15.93 40.61 -24.93
CA TYR A 799 -14.90 39.58 -25.07
C TYR A 799 -13.56 40.17 -25.53
N GLY A 800 -13.58 41.17 -26.43
CA GLY A 800 -12.38 41.94 -26.79
C GLY A 800 -11.74 42.65 -25.59
N LEU A 801 -12.55 43.29 -24.74
CA LEU A 801 -12.09 43.90 -23.48
C LEU A 801 -11.51 42.87 -22.52
N PHE A 802 -12.12 41.69 -22.43
CA PHE A 802 -11.61 40.58 -21.63
C PHE A 802 -10.25 40.06 -22.14
N LEU A 803 -10.07 39.90 -23.46
CA LEU A 803 -8.77 39.52 -24.04
C LEU A 803 -7.67 40.56 -23.76
N LEU A 804 -8.01 41.85 -23.84
CA LEU A 804 -7.08 42.93 -23.48
C LEU A 804 -6.69 42.86 -21.98
N PHE A 805 -7.66 42.63 -21.11
CA PHE A 805 -7.42 42.39 -19.69
C PHE A 805 -6.49 41.19 -19.46
N LEU A 806 -6.71 40.06 -20.14
CA LEU A 806 -5.82 38.89 -20.03
C LEU A 806 -4.40 39.25 -20.48
N TRP A 807 -4.23 39.92 -21.61
CA TRP A 807 -2.92 40.28 -22.15
C TRP A 807 -2.13 41.20 -21.19
N THR A 808 -2.77 42.21 -20.62
CA THR A 808 -2.11 43.11 -19.65
C THR A 808 -1.63 42.38 -18.40
N ARG A 809 -2.41 41.42 -17.90
CA ARG A 809 -2.02 40.56 -16.76
C ARG A 809 -0.86 39.63 -17.11
N ALA A 810 -0.82 39.07 -18.31
CA ALA A 810 0.29 38.25 -18.79
C ALA A 810 1.60 39.03 -18.81
N ARG A 811 1.54 40.27 -19.35
CA ARG A 811 2.71 41.14 -19.48
C ARG A 811 3.25 41.57 -18.12
N ALA A 812 2.38 41.92 -17.17
CA ALA A 812 2.78 42.30 -15.82
C ALA A 812 3.51 41.15 -15.09
N LEU A 813 2.93 39.93 -15.14
CA LEU A 813 3.57 38.75 -14.56
C LEU A 813 4.94 38.48 -15.18
N LYS A 814 5.01 38.49 -16.52
CA LYS A 814 6.25 38.24 -17.24
C LYS A 814 7.32 39.27 -16.94
N SER A 815 6.94 40.53 -16.75
CA SER A 815 7.84 41.60 -16.33
C SER A 815 8.46 41.27 -14.98
N ARG A 816 7.63 40.95 -13.98
CA ARG A 816 8.10 40.64 -12.63
C ARG A 816 9.02 39.41 -12.60
N VAL A 817 8.67 38.34 -13.30
CA VAL A 817 9.55 37.15 -13.40
C VAL A 817 10.89 37.50 -14.05
N ALA A 818 10.89 38.38 -15.06
CA ALA A 818 12.14 38.81 -15.68
C ALA A 818 13.02 39.64 -14.74
N GLU A 819 12.44 40.44 -13.85
CA GLU A 819 13.16 41.16 -12.80
C GLU A 819 13.77 40.19 -11.79
N LEU A 820 13.00 39.20 -11.34
CA LEU A 820 13.48 38.17 -10.41
C LEU A 820 14.70 37.43 -10.98
N VAL A 821 14.66 37.06 -12.27
CA VAL A 821 15.81 36.44 -12.95
C VAL A 821 17.01 37.38 -13.02
N ASP A 822 16.80 38.68 -13.22
CA ASP A 822 17.88 39.67 -13.23
C ASP A 822 18.52 39.81 -11.82
N VAL A 823 17.73 39.75 -10.73
CA VAL A 823 18.22 39.74 -9.34
C VAL A 823 18.93 38.42 -9.01
N ALA A 824 18.39 37.29 -9.44
CA ALA A 824 19.00 35.97 -9.28
C ALA A 824 20.37 35.91 -9.95
N ALA A 825 20.47 36.43 -11.17
CA ALA A 825 21.72 36.54 -11.89
C ALA A 825 22.73 37.39 -11.12
N HIS A 826 22.30 38.54 -10.58
CA HIS A 826 23.18 39.38 -9.77
C HIS A 826 23.69 38.68 -8.51
N ARG A 827 22.82 38.00 -7.74
CA ARG A 827 23.21 37.17 -6.58
C ARG A 827 24.15 36.03 -6.95
N ALA A 828 23.93 35.43 -8.12
CA ALA A 828 24.78 34.40 -8.68
C ALA A 828 26.11 34.95 -9.25
N GLY A 829 26.38 36.25 -9.23
CA GLY A 829 27.61 36.85 -9.78
C GLY A 829 27.64 36.90 -11.32
N LEU A 830 26.50 36.79 -11.98
CA LEU A 830 26.34 36.82 -13.42
C LEU A 830 26.09 38.24 -13.94
N GLN A 831 26.81 38.65 -14.99
CA GLN A 831 26.71 39.98 -15.57
C GLN A 831 25.69 40.01 -16.71
N ARG A 832 24.73 40.93 -16.67
CA ARG A 832 23.72 41.05 -17.73
C ARG A 832 24.29 41.63 -19.03
N VAL A 833 24.09 40.94 -20.15
CA VAL A 833 24.55 41.38 -21.49
C VAL A 833 23.44 42.18 -22.19
N ARG A 834 23.74 43.42 -22.62
CA ARG A 834 22.79 44.27 -23.38
C ARG A 834 22.96 44.08 -24.90
N ARG A 835 21.90 44.40 -25.65
CA ARG A 835 21.81 44.28 -27.13
C ARG A 835 22.85 45.12 -27.91
N LYS A 836 23.59 45.99 -27.22
CA LYS A 836 24.88 46.58 -27.65
C LYS A 836 25.92 46.05 -26.66
N GLY A 837 26.91 45.27 -27.10
CA GLY A 837 27.83 44.48 -26.27
C GLY A 837 28.72 45.26 -25.30
N LYS A 838 28.13 45.97 -24.34
CA LYS A 838 28.79 46.56 -23.17
C LYS A 838 28.29 45.82 -21.94
N THR A 839 29.20 45.08 -21.31
CA THR A 839 29.08 44.54 -19.95
C THR A 839 29.08 45.69 -18.94
N ALA A 840 28.24 45.60 -17.92
CA ALA A 840 28.26 46.55 -16.80
C ALA A 840 29.39 46.15 -15.84
N ALA A 841 30.19 47.13 -15.40
CA ALA A 841 31.34 46.91 -14.53
C ALA A 841 30.92 46.46 -13.10
N PRO A 842 31.71 45.59 -12.44
CA PRO A 842 31.36 45.06 -11.12
C PRO A 842 31.63 46.08 -10.01
N THR A 843 30.75 46.08 -8.99
CA THR A 843 31.04 46.63 -7.65
C THR A 843 31.07 45.49 -6.64
N ALA A 844 31.92 45.66 -5.61
CA ALA A 844 32.43 44.65 -4.68
C ALA A 844 31.39 43.73 -4.01
N GLU A 845 31.83 42.49 -3.78
CA GLU A 845 31.11 41.30 -3.33
C GLU A 845 30.69 41.35 -1.85
N PRO A 846 29.60 40.65 -1.48
CA PRO A 846 29.57 39.81 -0.30
C PRO A 846 29.76 38.34 -0.71
N GLU A 847 30.68 37.64 -0.05
CA GLU A 847 30.81 36.18 -0.15
C GLU A 847 29.50 35.53 0.31
N ILE A 848 28.80 34.89 -0.63
CA ILE A 848 27.68 34.00 -0.33
C ILE A 848 28.13 32.59 -0.73
N VAL A 849 28.33 31.73 0.26
CA VAL A 849 28.52 30.30 0.07
C VAL A 849 27.19 29.72 -0.37
N VAL A 850 27.05 29.47 -1.66
CA VAL A 850 25.92 28.73 -2.23
C VAL A 850 26.18 27.25 -1.97
N THR A 851 25.48 26.65 -1.01
CA THR A 851 25.41 25.19 -0.87
C THR A 851 24.63 24.62 -2.06
N VAL A 852 25.36 24.16 -3.06
CA VAL A 852 24.83 23.43 -4.20
C VAL A 852 24.47 22.02 -3.73
N ASN A 853 23.22 21.79 -3.32
CA ASN A 853 22.68 20.43 -3.23
C ASN A 853 22.31 19.94 -4.64
N VAL A 854 23.34 19.63 -5.44
CA VAL A 854 23.17 18.86 -6.68
C VAL A 854 23.45 17.41 -6.32
N ALA A 855 22.38 16.66 -6.04
CA ALA A 855 22.42 15.23 -6.29
C ALA A 855 22.33 15.06 -7.82
N ASP A 856 23.47 14.90 -8.47
CA ASP A 856 23.56 14.54 -9.89
C ASP A 856 23.11 13.08 -10.06
N PRO A 857 21.97 12.78 -10.70
CA PRO A 857 21.54 11.39 -10.91
C PRO A 857 22.22 10.74 -12.12
N ALA A 858 23.09 11.44 -12.86
CA ALA A 858 23.47 11.03 -14.22
C ALA A 858 24.98 11.06 -14.55
N THR A 859 25.89 11.15 -13.57
CA THR A 859 27.30 10.81 -13.81
C THR A 859 27.51 9.28 -13.79
N PRO A 860 27.88 8.64 -14.92
CA PRO A 860 28.38 7.27 -14.87
C PRO A 860 29.67 7.26 -14.06
N ARG A 861 29.70 6.49 -12.97
CA ARG A 861 30.93 6.24 -12.21
C ARG A 861 31.93 5.57 -13.14
N SER A 862 33.08 6.21 -13.38
CA SER A 862 34.22 5.55 -13.99
C SER A 862 34.69 4.41 -13.08
N PRO A 863 35.05 3.23 -13.63
CA PRO A 863 35.53 2.12 -12.82
C PRO A 863 36.91 2.46 -12.24
N GLY A 864 37.01 2.44 -10.92
CA GLY A 864 38.24 2.53 -10.14
C GLY A 864 38.17 1.55 -8.99
#